data_AF-A0A3E2DMX6-F1
#
_entry.id   AF-A0A3E2DMX6-F1
#
_cell.length_a   1.000
_cell.length_b   1.000
_cell.length_c   1.000
_cell.angle_alpha   90.00
_cell.angle_beta   90.00
_cell.angle_gamma   90.00
#
_symmetry.space_group_name_H-M   'P 1'
#
loop_
_entity.id
_entity.type
_entity.pdbx_description
1 polymer ?
#
loop_
_entity_poly.entity_id
_entity_poly.type
_entity_poly.pdbx_seq_one_letter_code
_entity_poly.pdbx_strand_id
1 'polypeptide(L)'
;MIVHLFPGQGSQHVGMGAELFKRYPQLVEQADEVLGYSIKTLCLEDPRSELSQTQFTQPALFIVNALSYLARIDDGEAQPDFVAGHSLGEYDALFAAGVVDFEQGLRLVQRRGALMSQVRGGGMAAVVGLDEQGVLDVINEESLHHLDLANINSPKQVVVAGAATDIEAAREAFEKRGARYVTLNVSGAFHSRHMQPSSVEFASFVDGMALNAPTIPVIANVTARPYQADAVAKTLVRQISSPVRWCESIQVLMGYGVTDFVEVGPGAVLSGLARQIKRSAKPIYVPESEAAAEVSSSLAEPAGGDDQPERVGVEDLDVLPVVCGAMFRGISGPRFVAAAAESGLVAALGTEGLPLDEVERLVRETTSLLGARPWALAVSPSWYEPDREAALIDIALRHGVTRLEASGYVSVSPVLARFRLKGAYRRDEQVYAPHQVMCKTSRPEVARQFCAPLSASLVQRLVSEARVTAAEAEVASSIAAASSLCADSQGGWLTDHAPATAVLPTFLRLRDQATTVLSHPIPVGLAGGLGSPEAFAAALVMGAEFLMTGSINQCTPEAATSDHVKDLLAACEIQDTTTAPAAAAFELLTPMQVMRRGTLVSARAKRLRDVFERFSSWDEVDELTQDQIERRVLGETFDSARQRAVHAHLLPPDEADPRAVFVGVIRSYLDHCAEAALAGDPEHQVDYLVPTGPAMGAFNSWAAGTDFADWRQRHVGIINRSLYEAAQELLAKGA
;
A
#
# COMPACT_ATOMS: atom_id res chain seq x y z
N MET A 1 10.44 18.08 8.61
CA MET A 1 9.52 18.43 7.49
C MET A 1 8.40 19.30 8.04
N ILE A 2 7.97 20.29 7.27
CA ILE A 2 6.97 21.30 7.61
C ILE A 2 5.68 21.06 6.82
N VAL A 3 4.53 21.16 7.48
CA VAL A 3 3.22 21.22 6.82
C VAL A 3 2.52 22.54 7.15
N HIS A 4 1.93 23.18 6.14
CA HIS A 4 0.99 24.27 6.34
C HIS A 4 -0.44 23.71 6.45
N LEU A 5 -1.13 24.09 7.52
CA LEU A 5 -2.49 23.69 7.84
C LEU A 5 -3.46 24.86 7.69
N PHE A 6 -4.47 24.72 6.84
CA PHE A 6 -5.44 25.77 6.57
C PHE A 6 -6.76 25.55 7.34
N PRO A 7 -7.18 26.48 8.20
CA PRO A 7 -8.39 26.33 9.01
C PRO A 7 -9.67 26.49 8.17
N GLY A 8 -10.69 25.71 8.54
CA GLY A 8 -12.02 25.80 7.95
C GLY A 8 -12.99 26.70 8.73
N GLN A 9 -14.27 26.54 8.45
CA GLN A 9 -15.36 27.25 9.14
C GLN A 9 -15.31 27.00 10.66
N GLY A 10 -15.42 28.07 11.44
CA GLY A 10 -15.24 28.10 12.89
C GLY A 10 -14.11 29.02 13.34
N SER A 11 -13.19 29.36 12.45
CA SER A 11 -12.06 30.27 12.72
C SER A 11 -12.31 31.74 12.38
N GLN A 12 -13.42 32.05 11.70
CA GLN A 12 -13.78 33.41 11.31
C GLN A 12 -14.08 34.28 12.53
N HIS A 13 -13.66 35.54 12.47
CA HIS A 13 -14.00 36.56 13.46
C HIS A 13 -13.93 37.95 12.83
N VAL A 14 -14.75 38.87 13.36
CA VAL A 14 -14.70 40.27 12.92
C VAL A 14 -13.33 40.86 13.26
N GLY A 15 -12.74 41.57 12.29
CA GLY A 15 -11.39 42.13 12.36
C GLY A 15 -10.31 41.27 11.68
N MET A 16 -10.63 40.05 11.24
CA MET A 16 -9.67 39.20 10.53
C MET A 16 -9.22 39.83 9.19
N GLY A 17 -7.97 39.61 8.82
CA GLY A 17 -7.42 40.08 7.53
C GLY A 17 -7.08 41.57 7.46
N ALA A 18 -7.22 42.36 8.54
CA ALA A 18 -7.03 43.81 8.51
C ALA A 18 -5.71 44.29 7.89
N GLU A 19 -4.58 43.68 8.26
CA GLU A 19 -3.27 44.02 7.68
C GLU A 19 -3.05 43.38 6.31
N LEU A 20 -3.62 42.19 6.07
CA LEU A 20 -3.53 41.48 4.79
C LEU A 20 -4.24 42.25 3.68
N PHE A 21 -5.42 42.81 3.95
CA PHE A 21 -6.17 43.59 2.97
C PHE A 21 -5.46 44.89 2.59
N LYS A 22 -4.66 45.46 3.49
CA LYS A 22 -3.80 46.62 3.18
C LYS A 22 -2.60 46.22 2.33
N ARG A 23 -2.04 45.02 2.58
CA ARG A 23 -0.87 44.48 1.88
C ARG A 23 -1.18 44.03 0.45
N TYR A 24 -2.38 43.48 0.22
CA TYR A 24 -2.79 42.92 -1.08
C TYR A 24 -4.04 43.60 -1.67
N PRO A 25 -4.02 44.92 -1.92
CA PRO A 25 -5.22 45.66 -2.33
C PRO A 25 -5.80 45.18 -3.68
N GLN A 26 -4.95 44.71 -4.60
CA GLN A 26 -5.38 44.20 -5.91
C GLN A 26 -6.17 42.89 -5.81
N LEU A 27 -5.72 41.95 -4.95
CA LEU A 27 -6.45 40.70 -4.72
C LEU A 27 -7.76 40.94 -3.96
N VAL A 28 -7.81 41.95 -3.10
CA VAL A 28 -9.05 42.38 -2.42
C VAL A 28 -10.03 42.97 -3.44
N GLU A 29 -9.58 43.79 -4.38
CA GLU A 29 -10.42 44.34 -5.45
C GLU A 29 -10.95 43.21 -6.36
N GLN A 30 -10.09 42.28 -6.78
CA GLN A 30 -10.50 41.11 -7.56
C GLN A 30 -11.52 40.24 -6.78
N ALA A 31 -11.32 40.07 -5.48
CA ALA A 31 -12.28 39.36 -4.64
C ALA A 31 -13.63 40.08 -4.58
N ASP A 32 -13.64 41.40 -4.40
CA ASP A 32 -14.86 42.20 -4.38
C ASP A 32 -15.63 42.10 -5.71
N GLU A 33 -14.92 42.08 -6.85
CA GLU A 33 -15.51 41.88 -8.18
C GLU A 33 -16.16 40.49 -8.33
N VAL A 34 -15.49 39.43 -7.88
CA VAL A 34 -16.01 38.05 -7.94
C VAL A 34 -17.21 37.88 -6.99
N LEU A 35 -17.14 38.49 -5.81
CA LEU A 35 -18.16 38.36 -4.77
C LEU A 35 -19.38 39.25 -4.99
N GLY A 36 -19.20 40.40 -5.65
CA GLY A 36 -20.22 41.43 -5.78
C GLY A 36 -20.50 42.22 -4.49
N TYR A 37 -19.65 42.08 -3.49
CA TYR A 37 -19.71 42.81 -2.22
C TYR A 37 -18.30 42.98 -1.63
N SER A 38 -18.12 43.94 -0.72
CA SER A 38 -16.79 44.18 -0.16
C SER A 38 -16.40 43.16 0.90
N ILE A 39 -15.36 42.36 0.63
CA ILE A 39 -14.79 41.39 1.58
C ILE A 39 -14.20 42.09 2.80
N LYS A 40 -13.63 43.28 2.60
CA LYS A 40 -13.07 44.09 3.67
C LYS A 40 -14.17 44.53 4.65
N THR A 41 -15.29 45.06 4.15
CA THR A 41 -16.42 45.44 5.01
C THR A 41 -17.00 44.21 5.73
N LEU A 42 -17.17 43.09 5.03
CA LEU A 42 -17.66 41.85 5.63
C LEU A 42 -16.75 41.36 6.77
N CYS A 43 -15.44 41.32 6.56
CA CYS A 43 -14.50 40.76 7.54
C CYS A 43 -14.16 41.72 8.68
N LEU A 44 -14.10 43.03 8.43
CA LEU A 44 -13.66 44.01 9.43
C LEU A 44 -14.79 44.63 10.24
N GLU A 45 -15.99 44.71 9.67
CA GLU A 45 -17.12 45.43 10.27
C GLU A 45 -18.36 44.54 10.44
N ASP A 46 -18.59 43.60 9.52
CA ASP A 46 -19.76 42.72 9.45
C ASP A 46 -21.11 43.43 9.74
N PRO A 47 -21.42 44.57 9.09
CA PRO A 47 -22.56 45.42 9.46
C PRO A 47 -23.92 44.75 9.27
N ARG A 48 -23.98 43.67 8.49
CA ARG A 48 -25.20 42.88 8.22
C ARG A 48 -25.24 41.55 9.01
N SER A 49 -24.24 41.28 9.86
CA SER A 49 -24.12 40.02 10.61
C SER A 49 -24.17 38.77 9.70
N GLU A 50 -23.51 38.87 8.55
CA GLU A 50 -23.51 37.86 7.50
C GLU A 50 -22.27 36.96 7.57
N LEU A 51 -21.19 37.38 8.23
CA LEU A 51 -19.93 36.62 8.29
C LEU A 51 -20.10 35.22 8.90
N SER A 52 -21.14 34.99 9.70
CA SER A 52 -21.48 33.69 10.29
C SER A 52 -22.28 32.76 9.36
N GLN A 53 -22.80 33.26 8.24
CA GLN A 53 -23.58 32.48 7.30
C GLN A 53 -22.66 31.81 6.27
N THR A 54 -22.82 30.49 6.07
CA THR A 54 -21.90 29.64 5.29
C THR A 54 -21.52 30.20 3.91
N GLN A 55 -22.46 30.79 3.17
CA GLN A 55 -22.20 31.35 1.85
C GLN A 55 -21.27 32.59 1.86
N PHE A 56 -21.16 33.28 2.99
CA PHE A 56 -20.25 34.42 3.20
C PHE A 56 -19.00 34.01 3.98
N THR A 57 -19.14 33.11 4.96
CA THR A 57 -18.03 32.61 5.78
C THR A 57 -16.97 31.90 4.94
N GLN A 58 -17.41 31.06 4.00
CA GLN A 58 -16.48 30.24 3.23
C GLN A 58 -15.56 31.10 2.34
N PRO A 59 -16.08 32.02 1.49
CA PRO A 59 -15.22 32.91 0.73
C PRO A 59 -14.33 33.80 1.60
N ALA A 60 -14.85 34.31 2.72
CA ALA A 60 -14.08 35.15 3.63
C ALA A 60 -12.86 34.43 4.22
N LEU A 61 -13.05 33.19 4.67
CA LEU A 61 -11.94 32.39 5.19
C LEU A 61 -10.94 32.01 4.10
N PHE A 62 -11.40 31.60 2.91
CA PHE A 62 -10.49 31.32 1.79
C PHE A 62 -9.61 32.52 1.47
N ILE A 63 -10.19 33.72 1.34
CA ILE A 63 -9.43 34.93 1.03
C ILE A 63 -8.40 35.21 2.14
N VAL A 64 -8.81 35.19 3.40
CA VAL A 64 -7.88 35.48 4.51
C VAL A 64 -6.77 34.44 4.61
N ASN A 65 -7.09 33.15 4.45
CA ASN A 65 -6.12 32.05 4.47
C ASN A 65 -5.13 32.16 3.29
N ALA A 66 -5.62 32.38 2.07
CA ALA A 66 -4.80 32.58 0.89
C ALA A 66 -3.86 33.79 1.04
N LEU A 67 -4.37 34.94 1.50
CA LEU A 67 -3.53 36.12 1.75
C LEU A 67 -2.53 35.90 2.90
N SER A 68 -2.90 35.13 3.93
CA SER A 68 -1.97 34.72 4.99
C SER A 68 -0.83 33.85 4.44
N TYR A 69 -1.13 32.90 3.57
CA TYR A 69 -0.10 32.10 2.89
C TYR A 69 0.82 32.97 2.05
N LEU A 70 0.27 33.83 1.19
CA LEU A 70 1.06 34.76 0.38
C LEU A 70 1.97 35.64 1.23
N ALA A 71 1.46 36.20 2.34
CA ALA A 71 2.29 36.99 3.28
C ALA A 71 3.49 36.22 3.81
N ARG A 72 3.32 34.95 4.17
CA ARG A 72 4.42 34.11 4.66
C ARG A 72 5.47 33.87 3.57
N ILE A 73 5.02 33.57 2.35
CA ILE A 73 5.93 33.36 1.21
C ILE A 73 6.67 34.64 0.85
N ASP A 74 5.98 35.78 0.78
CA ASP A 74 6.57 37.09 0.49
C ASP A 74 7.56 37.54 1.60
N ASP A 75 7.32 37.13 2.85
CA ASP A 75 8.22 37.38 3.98
C ASP A 75 9.44 36.44 4.00
N GLY A 76 9.58 35.57 3.00
CA GLY A 76 10.75 34.71 2.78
C GLY A 76 10.72 33.40 3.56
N GLU A 77 9.55 32.96 4.02
CA GLU A 77 9.43 31.63 4.63
C GLU A 77 9.65 30.51 3.60
N ALA A 78 10.23 29.40 4.04
CA ALA A 78 10.42 28.22 3.20
C ALA A 78 9.08 27.66 2.74
N GLN A 79 9.04 27.13 1.51
CA GLN A 79 7.88 26.37 1.02
C GLN A 79 7.66 25.14 1.91
N PRO A 80 6.40 24.81 2.28
CA PRO A 80 6.12 23.65 3.09
C PRO A 80 6.32 22.35 2.29
N ASP A 81 6.70 21.27 2.97
CA ASP A 81 6.84 19.94 2.36
C ASP A 81 5.47 19.32 2.02
N PHE A 82 4.44 19.71 2.78
CA PHE A 82 3.05 19.28 2.60
C PHE A 82 2.10 20.45 2.86
N VAL A 83 0.91 20.38 2.30
CA VAL A 83 -0.22 21.23 2.70
C VAL A 83 -1.44 20.39 3.02
N ALA A 84 -2.24 20.83 3.98
CA ALA A 84 -3.51 20.22 4.31
C ALA A 84 -4.46 21.28 4.83
N GLY A 85 -5.77 21.07 4.68
CA GLY A 85 -6.73 21.99 5.25
C GLY A 85 -7.98 21.28 5.73
N HIS A 86 -8.63 21.85 6.75
CA HIS A 86 -9.80 21.23 7.36
C HIS A 86 -11.07 21.72 6.67
N SER A 87 -11.83 20.80 6.08
CA SER A 87 -13.07 21.09 5.34
C SER A 87 -12.86 22.14 4.26
N LEU A 88 -13.29 23.39 4.50
CA LEU A 88 -13.06 24.52 3.61
C LEU A 88 -11.58 24.77 3.36
N GLY A 89 -10.72 24.64 4.37
CA GLY A 89 -9.30 24.95 4.24
C GLY A 89 -8.59 24.05 3.22
N GLU A 90 -9.18 22.93 2.82
CA GLU A 90 -8.63 22.09 1.74
C GLU A 90 -8.54 22.86 0.41
N TYR A 91 -9.43 23.83 0.18
CA TYR A 91 -9.38 24.70 -1.01
C TYR A 91 -8.19 25.67 -0.96
N ASP A 92 -7.85 26.17 0.23
CA ASP A 92 -6.63 26.97 0.44
C ASP A 92 -5.36 26.14 0.24
N ALA A 93 -5.39 24.88 0.69
CA ALA A 93 -4.29 23.95 0.46
C ALA A 93 -4.06 23.67 -1.04
N LEU A 94 -5.15 23.52 -1.81
CA LEU A 94 -5.08 23.37 -3.27
C LEU A 94 -4.59 24.65 -3.96
N PHE A 95 -5.01 25.83 -3.49
CA PHE A 95 -4.46 27.11 -3.95
C PHE A 95 -2.94 27.21 -3.67
N ALA A 96 -2.51 26.90 -2.44
CA ALA A 96 -1.09 26.90 -2.06
C ALA A 96 -0.25 25.90 -2.88
N ALA A 97 -0.85 24.78 -3.31
CA ALA A 97 -0.22 23.80 -4.20
C ALA A 97 -0.31 24.15 -5.70
N GLY A 98 -0.92 25.26 -6.08
CA GLY A 98 -1.00 25.71 -7.48
C GLY A 98 -2.06 24.99 -8.33
N VAL A 99 -2.95 24.21 -7.72
CA VAL A 99 -4.07 23.51 -8.41
C VAL A 99 -5.05 24.51 -9.02
N VAL A 100 -5.26 25.63 -8.33
CA VAL A 100 -6.12 26.74 -8.76
C VAL A 100 -5.41 28.05 -8.49
N ASP A 101 -5.68 29.06 -9.32
CA ASP A 101 -5.34 30.44 -8.98
C ASP A 101 -6.30 31.02 -7.93
N PHE A 102 -6.02 32.25 -7.48
CA PHE A 102 -6.82 32.94 -6.44
C PHE A 102 -8.28 33.12 -6.85
N GLU A 103 -8.55 33.54 -8.09
CA GLU A 103 -9.91 33.79 -8.57
C GLU A 103 -10.69 32.48 -8.74
N GLN A 104 -10.07 31.48 -9.35
CA GLN A 104 -10.64 30.15 -9.51
C GLN A 104 -10.97 29.52 -8.16
N GLY A 105 -10.04 29.56 -7.21
CA GLY A 105 -10.25 29.08 -5.84
C GLY A 105 -11.40 29.83 -5.15
N LEU A 106 -11.46 31.15 -5.30
CA LEU A 106 -12.54 31.96 -4.74
C LEU A 106 -13.90 31.61 -5.35
N ARG A 107 -13.97 31.43 -6.68
CA ARG A 107 -15.21 31.01 -7.37
C ARG A 107 -15.67 29.62 -6.94
N LEU A 108 -14.75 28.66 -6.78
CA LEU A 108 -15.04 27.32 -6.24
C LEU A 108 -15.66 27.42 -4.85
N VAL A 109 -15.02 28.18 -3.96
CA VAL A 109 -15.46 28.33 -2.58
C VAL A 109 -16.77 29.12 -2.47
N GLN A 110 -16.97 30.16 -3.28
CA GLN A 110 -18.24 30.90 -3.38
C GLN A 110 -19.37 29.96 -3.81
N ARG A 111 -19.15 29.14 -4.85
CA ARG A 111 -20.14 28.18 -5.32
C ARG A 111 -20.41 27.11 -4.27
N ARG A 112 -19.37 26.53 -3.65
CA ARG A 112 -19.51 25.54 -2.57
C ARG A 112 -20.29 26.10 -1.39
N GLY A 113 -19.91 27.29 -0.90
CA GLY A 113 -20.58 27.96 0.20
C GLY A 113 -22.05 28.23 -0.10
N ALA A 114 -22.36 28.71 -1.31
CA ALA A 114 -23.74 28.89 -1.75
C ALA A 114 -24.53 27.57 -1.73
N LEU A 115 -24.02 26.49 -2.34
CA LEU A 115 -24.70 25.20 -2.42
C LEU A 115 -24.89 24.53 -1.05
N MET A 116 -23.85 24.55 -0.21
CA MET A 116 -23.93 24.02 1.15
C MET A 116 -24.92 24.82 2.01
N SER A 117 -24.99 26.14 1.80
CA SER A 117 -25.95 27.00 2.50
C SER A 117 -27.40 26.79 2.08
N GLN A 118 -27.71 26.02 1.02
CA GLN A 118 -29.10 25.75 0.61
C GLN A 118 -29.75 24.63 1.42
N VAL A 119 -28.95 23.74 2.03
CA VAL A 119 -29.49 22.66 2.85
C VAL A 119 -30.10 23.25 4.12
N ARG A 120 -31.28 22.74 4.50
CA ARG A 120 -32.09 23.20 5.63
C ARG A 120 -32.46 22.00 6.50
N GLY A 121 -32.74 22.25 7.78
CA GLY A 121 -33.25 21.24 8.71
C GLY A 121 -32.22 20.21 9.18
N GLY A 122 -30.94 20.36 8.81
CA GLY A 122 -29.84 19.54 9.32
C GLY A 122 -29.14 20.21 10.51
N GLY A 123 -28.40 19.41 11.28
CA GLY A 123 -27.55 19.86 12.38
C GLY A 123 -26.31 19.00 12.50
N MET A 124 -25.39 19.42 13.38
CA MET A 124 -24.17 18.68 13.71
C MET A 124 -23.89 18.77 15.21
N ALA A 125 -23.23 17.76 15.77
CA ALA A 125 -22.78 17.79 17.16
C ALA A 125 -21.41 17.12 17.32
N ALA A 126 -20.55 17.72 18.14
CA ALA A 126 -19.29 17.12 18.54
C ALA A 126 -19.50 16.18 19.73
N VAL A 127 -19.12 14.92 19.54
CA VAL A 127 -19.03 13.89 20.57
C VAL A 127 -17.59 13.82 21.07
N VAL A 128 -17.37 14.22 22.32
CA VAL A 128 -16.04 14.31 22.93
C VAL A 128 -15.89 13.26 24.03
N GLY A 129 -14.83 12.45 23.98
CA GLY A 129 -14.54 11.41 24.97
C GLY A 129 -14.64 9.99 24.44
N LEU A 130 -15.30 9.80 23.29
CA LEU A 130 -15.36 8.54 22.55
C LEU A 130 -14.52 8.62 21.28
N ASP A 131 -13.94 7.49 20.90
CA ASP A 131 -13.28 7.31 19.61
C ASP A 131 -14.30 6.99 18.50
N GLU A 132 -13.80 6.84 17.27
CA GLU A 132 -14.64 6.55 16.09
C GLU A 132 -15.48 5.28 16.29
N GLN A 133 -14.87 4.20 16.77
CA GLN A 133 -15.56 2.94 17.00
C GLN A 133 -16.60 3.07 18.11
N GLY A 134 -16.26 3.72 19.24
CA GLY A 134 -17.21 3.95 20.32
C GLY A 134 -18.42 4.77 19.88
N VAL A 135 -18.26 5.75 18.97
CA VAL A 135 -19.38 6.48 18.39
C VAL A 135 -20.25 5.59 17.50
N LEU A 136 -19.63 4.76 16.66
CA LEU A 136 -20.35 3.78 15.83
C LEU A 136 -21.12 2.76 16.67
N ASP A 137 -20.55 2.31 17.79
CA ASP A 137 -21.20 1.37 18.70
C ASP A 137 -22.47 1.98 19.32
N VAL A 138 -22.41 3.25 19.78
CA VAL A 138 -23.62 3.96 20.25
C VAL A 138 -24.66 4.08 19.13
N ILE A 139 -24.24 4.44 17.92
CA ILE A 139 -25.16 4.55 16.78
C ILE A 139 -25.85 3.22 16.50
N ASN A 140 -25.12 2.11 16.57
CA ASN A 140 -25.67 0.79 16.29
C ASN A 140 -26.60 0.29 17.41
N GLU A 141 -26.17 0.41 18.67
CA GLU A 141 -26.94 -0.07 19.82
C GLU A 141 -28.22 0.72 20.05
N GLU A 142 -28.18 2.04 19.83
CA GLU A 142 -29.32 2.94 20.01
C GLU A 142 -30.10 3.16 18.69
N SER A 143 -29.76 2.41 17.63
CA SER A 143 -30.42 2.46 16.31
C SER A 143 -30.47 3.86 15.66
N LEU A 144 -29.41 4.66 15.84
CA LEU A 144 -29.28 6.03 15.35
C LEU A 144 -28.70 6.11 13.92
N HIS A 145 -28.96 5.13 13.05
CA HIS A 145 -28.36 5.01 11.71
C HIS A 145 -28.71 6.15 10.71
N HIS A 146 -29.57 7.06 11.14
CA HIS A 146 -29.90 8.30 10.43
C HIS A 146 -28.83 9.39 10.65
N LEU A 147 -27.89 9.19 11.58
CA LEU A 147 -26.70 10.03 11.75
C LEU A 147 -25.54 9.52 10.89
N ASP A 148 -24.77 10.45 10.35
CA ASP A 148 -23.50 10.20 9.69
C ASP A 148 -22.34 10.76 10.51
N LEU A 149 -21.16 10.15 10.42
CA LEU A 149 -19.92 10.75 10.92
C LEU A 149 -19.49 11.83 9.92
N ALA A 150 -19.41 13.07 10.36
CA ALA A 150 -19.04 14.21 9.51
C ALA A 150 -17.55 14.61 9.64
N ASN A 151 -16.98 14.49 10.84
CA ASN A 151 -15.56 14.79 11.07
C ASN A 151 -14.97 13.84 12.12
N ILE A 152 -13.81 13.26 11.84
CA ILE A 152 -12.98 12.57 12.84
C ILE A 152 -11.84 13.51 13.19
N ASN A 153 -12.04 14.40 14.16
CA ASN A 153 -11.12 15.52 14.44
C ASN A 153 -9.94 15.14 15.33
N SER A 154 -10.10 14.16 16.22
CA SER A 154 -9.03 13.60 17.05
C SER A 154 -9.43 12.20 17.52
N PRO A 155 -8.55 11.41 18.17
CA PRO A 155 -8.89 10.08 18.65
C PRO A 155 -10.06 10.04 19.63
N LYS A 156 -10.44 11.19 20.23
CA LYS A 156 -11.57 11.30 21.17
C LYS A 156 -12.53 12.44 20.84
N GLN A 157 -12.54 12.90 19.59
CA GLN A 157 -13.48 13.94 19.15
C GLN A 157 -13.97 13.62 17.74
N VAL A 158 -15.22 13.18 17.66
CA VAL A 158 -15.92 12.88 16.42
C VAL A 158 -17.11 13.82 16.31
N VAL A 159 -17.46 14.24 15.10
CA VAL A 159 -18.65 15.06 14.84
C VAL A 159 -19.66 14.21 14.09
N VAL A 160 -20.88 14.17 14.59
CA VAL A 160 -22.02 13.53 13.92
C VAL A 160 -22.90 14.58 13.25
N ALA A 161 -23.54 14.21 12.15
CA ALA A 161 -24.42 15.07 11.36
C ALA A 161 -25.69 14.31 10.96
N GLY A 162 -26.82 15.01 10.91
CA GLY A 162 -28.13 14.44 10.58
C GLY A 162 -29.23 15.50 10.62
N ALA A 163 -30.50 15.09 10.67
CA ALA A 163 -31.58 16.06 10.90
C ALA A 163 -31.40 16.74 12.26
N ALA A 164 -31.77 18.01 12.38
CA ALA A 164 -31.60 18.76 13.63
C ALA A 164 -32.33 18.10 14.81
N THR A 165 -33.51 17.51 14.56
CA THR A 165 -34.28 16.76 15.55
C THR A 165 -33.55 15.51 16.03
N ASP A 166 -32.86 14.84 15.12
CA ASP A 166 -32.13 13.60 15.38
C ASP A 166 -30.86 13.87 16.18
N ILE A 167 -30.16 14.96 15.84
CA ILE A 167 -28.98 15.42 16.57
C ILE A 167 -29.32 15.77 18.02
N GLU A 168 -30.48 16.39 18.27
CA GLU A 168 -30.91 16.66 19.64
C GLU A 168 -31.37 15.39 20.37
N ALA A 169 -32.05 14.47 19.69
CA ALA A 169 -32.48 13.20 20.27
C ALA A 169 -31.30 12.29 20.65
N ALA A 170 -30.21 12.33 19.90
CA ALA A 170 -29.04 11.48 20.11
C ALA A 170 -28.18 11.88 21.34
N ARG A 171 -28.38 13.09 21.89
CA ARG A 171 -27.58 13.60 23.02
C ARG A 171 -27.50 12.61 24.18
N GLU A 172 -28.65 12.13 24.63
CA GLU A 172 -28.75 11.28 25.83
C GLU A 172 -28.02 9.94 25.64
N ALA A 173 -28.10 9.36 24.44
CA ALA A 173 -27.41 8.12 24.08
C ALA A 173 -25.89 8.23 24.24
N PHE A 174 -25.30 9.30 23.71
CA PHE A 174 -23.86 9.54 23.83
C PHE A 174 -23.43 9.94 25.24
N GLU A 175 -24.22 10.76 25.94
CA GLU A 175 -23.92 11.17 27.32
C GLU A 175 -23.96 9.99 28.31
N LYS A 176 -24.88 9.03 28.12
CA LYS A 176 -24.91 7.76 28.89
C LYS A 176 -23.64 6.94 28.75
N ARG A 177 -22.94 7.07 27.62
CA ARG A 177 -21.66 6.38 27.34
C ARG A 177 -20.45 7.20 27.79
N GLY A 178 -20.66 8.26 28.56
CA GLY A 178 -19.61 9.09 29.14
C GLY A 178 -19.05 10.14 28.19
N ALA A 179 -19.67 10.34 27.02
CA ALA A 179 -19.25 11.38 26.09
C ALA A 179 -19.82 12.75 26.51
N ARG A 180 -19.05 13.82 26.28
CA ARG A 180 -19.58 15.20 26.28
C ARG A 180 -20.12 15.51 24.89
N TYR A 181 -21.40 15.84 24.81
CA TYR A 181 -22.11 16.10 23.54
C TYR A 181 -22.40 17.60 23.34
N VAL A 182 -21.86 18.18 22.27
CA VAL A 182 -21.95 19.62 22.00
C VAL A 182 -22.53 19.89 20.62
N THR A 183 -23.78 20.37 20.56
CA THR A 183 -24.41 20.84 19.32
C THR A 183 -23.60 22.00 18.73
N LEU A 184 -23.32 21.94 17.43
CA LEU A 184 -22.56 22.94 16.70
C LEU A 184 -23.48 24.00 16.09
N ASN A 185 -23.06 25.26 16.11
CA ASN A 185 -23.80 26.36 15.49
C ASN A 185 -23.57 26.38 13.97
N VAL A 186 -24.26 25.48 13.26
CA VAL A 186 -24.21 25.33 11.81
C VAL A 186 -25.62 25.23 11.24
N SER A 187 -25.78 25.64 9.99
CA SER A 187 -27.08 25.71 9.31
C SER A 187 -27.50 24.40 8.62
N GLY A 188 -26.63 23.39 8.57
CA GLY A 188 -26.89 22.12 7.91
C GLY A 188 -25.98 20.99 8.38
N ALA A 189 -26.32 19.78 7.95
CA ALA A 189 -25.60 18.54 8.22
C ALA A 189 -24.44 18.37 7.22
N PHE A 190 -23.38 19.17 7.34
CA PHE A 190 -22.26 19.14 6.40
C PHE A 190 -21.48 17.82 6.46
N HIS A 191 -20.80 17.47 5.36
CA HIS A 191 -20.00 16.22 5.25
C HIS A 191 -20.80 14.93 5.50
N SER A 192 -22.08 14.94 5.14
CA SER A 192 -23.02 13.83 5.34
C SER A 192 -23.82 13.51 4.08
N ARG A 193 -24.66 12.48 4.14
CA ARG A 193 -25.60 12.14 3.06
C ARG A 193 -26.53 13.30 2.68
N HIS A 194 -26.81 14.22 3.61
CA HIS A 194 -27.65 15.39 3.35
C HIS A 194 -27.01 16.39 2.37
N MET A 195 -25.71 16.28 2.12
CA MET A 195 -24.99 17.12 1.17
C MET A 195 -24.91 16.53 -0.24
N GLN A 196 -25.42 15.32 -0.49
CA GLN A 196 -25.36 14.67 -1.81
C GLN A 196 -25.96 15.53 -2.93
N PRO A 197 -27.13 16.19 -2.77
CA PRO A 197 -27.66 17.08 -3.79
C PRO A 197 -26.72 18.25 -4.12
N SER A 198 -26.16 18.89 -3.09
CA SER A 198 -25.18 19.96 -3.25
C SER A 198 -23.89 19.48 -3.91
N SER A 199 -23.43 18.25 -3.62
CA SER A 199 -22.26 17.63 -4.26
C SER A 199 -22.49 17.42 -5.77
N VAL A 200 -23.67 16.92 -6.17
CA VAL A 200 -24.03 16.75 -7.60
C VAL A 200 -24.06 18.07 -8.34
N GLU A 201 -24.66 19.12 -7.76
CA GLU A 201 -24.71 20.44 -8.39
C GLU A 201 -23.31 21.10 -8.44
N PHE A 202 -22.47 20.83 -7.45
CA PHE A 202 -21.09 21.28 -7.44
C PHE A 202 -20.25 20.59 -8.51
N ALA A 203 -20.49 19.30 -8.79
CA ALA A 203 -19.81 18.56 -9.85
C ALA A 203 -19.94 19.24 -11.21
N SER A 204 -21.16 19.66 -11.57
CA SER A 204 -21.42 20.38 -12.82
C SER A 204 -20.65 21.70 -12.94
N PHE A 205 -20.34 22.34 -11.81
CA PHE A 205 -19.53 23.56 -11.78
C PHE A 205 -18.04 23.26 -11.94
N VAL A 206 -17.53 22.22 -11.27
CA VAL A 206 -16.13 21.81 -11.32
C VAL A 206 -15.74 21.26 -12.69
N ASP A 207 -16.63 20.54 -13.38
CA ASP A 207 -16.37 19.97 -14.72
C ASP A 207 -15.98 21.02 -15.76
N GLY A 208 -16.39 22.29 -15.58
CA GLY A 208 -16.05 23.40 -16.46
C GLY A 208 -14.74 24.13 -16.12
N MET A 209 -14.01 23.70 -15.08
CA MET A 209 -12.82 24.38 -14.59
C MET A 209 -11.54 23.60 -14.92
N ALA A 210 -10.51 24.31 -15.38
CA ALA A 210 -9.18 23.75 -15.52
C ALA A 210 -8.51 23.72 -14.13
N LEU A 211 -8.33 22.52 -13.59
CA LEU A 211 -7.58 22.29 -12.37
C LEU A 211 -6.19 21.79 -12.74
N ASN A 212 -5.15 22.47 -12.29
CA ASN A 212 -3.79 21.98 -12.40
C ASN A 212 -3.60 20.86 -11.38
N ALA A 213 -2.56 20.06 -11.56
CA ALA A 213 -2.23 19.09 -10.54
C ALA A 213 -1.31 19.75 -9.46
N PRO A 214 -1.25 19.18 -8.24
CA PRO A 214 -0.69 19.85 -7.06
C PRO A 214 0.84 19.79 -6.94
N THR A 215 1.51 20.94 -7.08
CA THR A 215 2.98 21.07 -7.00
C THR A 215 3.56 20.85 -5.60
N ILE A 216 2.71 20.96 -4.58
CA ILE A 216 2.99 20.59 -3.19
C ILE A 216 1.99 19.50 -2.80
N PRO A 217 2.40 18.37 -2.21
CA PRO A 217 1.48 17.31 -1.83
C PRO A 217 0.37 17.81 -0.89
N VAL A 218 -0.88 17.70 -1.34
CA VAL A 218 -2.08 18.11 -0.58
C VAL A 218 -2.73 16.91 0.06
N ILE A 219 -2.89 16.84 1.38
CA ILE A 219 -3.61 15.73 2.04
C ILE A 219 -5.12 15.90 1.91
N ALA A 220 -5.77 14.96 1.22
CA ALA A 220 -7.21 15.00 0.98
C ALA A 220 -8.02 14.64 2.23
N ASN A 221 -9.14 15.35 2.45
CA ASN A 221 -9.99 15.16 3.64
C ASN A 221 -10.72 13.80 3.63
N VAL A 222 -11.08 13.32 2.44
CA VAL A 222 -11.92 12.12 2.25
C VAL A 222 -11.13 10.83 2.46
N THR A 223 -9.87 10.81 2.04
CA THR A 223 -9.03 9.61 2.05
C THR A 223 -7.95 9.67 3.13
N ALA A 224 -7.68 10.86 3.68
CA ALA A 224 -6.49 11.15 4.49
C ALA A 224 -5.17 10.85 3.74
N ARG A 225 -5.22 10.81 2.41
CA ARG A 225 -4.08 10.54 1.51
C ARG A 225 -3.84 11.73 0.60
N PRO A 226 -2.62 11.93 0.08
CA PRO A 226 -2.39 13.03 -0.82
C PRO A 226 -3.17 12.90 -2.14
N TYR A 227 -3.50 14.04 -2.73
CA TYR A 227 -4.26 14.13 -3.97
C TYR A 227 -3.52 13.42 -5.11
N GLN A 228 -4.29 12.71 -5.95
CA GLN A 228 -3.80 12.21 -7.24
C GLN A 228 -4.16 13.24 -8.32
N ALA A 229 -3.21 13.54 -9.21
CA ALA A 229 -3.34 14.54 -10.27
C ALA A 229 -4.62 14.40 -11.10
N ASP A 230 -4.98 13.18 -11.49
CA ASP A 230 -6.14 12.86 -12.34
C ASP A 230 -7.48 12.79 -11.58
N ALA A 231 -7.44 12.92 -10.25
CA ALA A 231 -8.61 12.73 -9.39
C ALA A 231 -8.98 13.98 -8.58
N VAL A 232 -8.35 15.14 -8.81
CA VAL A 232 -8.60 16.37 -8.04
C VAL A 232 -10.07 16.76 -8.06
N ALA A 233 -10.66 16.94 -9.24
CA ALA A 233 -12.06 17.31 -9.42
C ALA A 233 -13.01 16.32 -8.70
N LYS A 234 -12.81 15.02 -8.95
CA LYS A 234 -13.62 13.94 -8.36
C LYS A 234 -13.53 13.94 -6.83
N THR A 235 -12.34 14.16 -6.28
CA THR A 235 -12.10 14.15 -4.83
C THR A 235 -12.73 15.38 -4.17
N LEU A 236 -12.60 16.57 -4.78
CA LEU A 236 -13.24 17.80 -4.33
C LEU A 236 -14.77 17.70 -4.30
N VAL A 237 -15.37 17.15 -5.36
CA VAL A 237 -16.82 16.92 -5.43
C VAL A 237 -17.28 15.99 -4.32
N ARG A 238 -16.56 14.88 -4.13
CA ARG A 238 -16.84 13.88 -3.09
C ARG A 238 -16.70 14.44 -1.68
N GLN A 239 -15.80 15.41 -1.46
CA GLN A 239 -15.53 16.00 -0.15
C GLN A 239 -16.77 16.61 0.51
N ILE A 240 -17.64 17.27 -0.27
CA ILE A 240 -18.80 17.99 0.25
C ILE A 240 -19.73 17.07 1.06
N SER A 241 -19.86 15.81 0.64
CA SER A 241 -20.77 14.81 1.22
C SER A 241 -20.07 13.62 1.88
N SER A 242 -18.76 13.73 2.14
CA SER A 242 -17.97 12.69 2.78
C SER A 242 -17.33 13.20 4.08
N PRO A 243 -17.05 12.30 5.06
CA PRO A 243 -16.45 12.69 6.32
C PRO A 243 -15.06 13.33 6.13
N VAL A 244 -14.71 14.28 7.00
CA VAL A 244 -13.34 14.80 7.11
C VAL A 244 -12.53 13.92 8.05
N ARG A 245 -11.57 13.16 7.51
CA ARG A 245 -10.72 12.22 8.26
C ARG A 245 -9.49 12.90 8.86
N TRP A 246 -9.69 13.99 9.59
CA TRP A 246 -8.61 14.87 10.06
C TRP A 246 -7.58 14.19 10.97
N CYS A 247 -8.03 13.37 11.93
CA CYS A 247 -7.16 12.62 12.82
C CYS A 247 -6.18 11.75 12.03
N GLU A 248 -6.70 11.02 11.06
CA GLU A 248 -5.90 10.18 10.17
C GLU A 248 -4.98 11.02 9.29
N SER A 249 -5.44 12.15 8.73
CA SER A 249 -4.59 13.05 7.94
C SER A 249 -3.34 13.49 8.72
N ILE A 250 -3.49 13.83 10.01
CA ILE A 250 -2.35 14.19 10.86
C ILE A 250 -1.46 12.97 11.16
N GLN A 251 -2.04 11.79 11.43
CA GLN A 251 -1.27 10.57 11.65
C GLN A 251 -0.47 10.15 10.41
N VAL A 252 -1.03 10.35 9.20
CA VAL A 252 -0.35 10.12 7.92
C VAL A 252 0.79 11.11 7.71
N LEU A 253 0.58 12.40 7.98
CA LEU A 253 1.65 13.40 7.94
C LEU A 253 2.78 13.06 8.92
N MET A 254 2.45 12.59 10.13
CA MET A 254 3.45 12.08 11.08
C MET A 254 4.20 10.86 10.52
N GLY A 255 3.51 9.97 9.78
CA GLY A 255 4.12 8.81 9.12
C GLY A 255 5.09 9.18 7.99
N TYR A 256 4.83 10.30 7.30
CA TYR A 256 5.77 10.90 6.33
C TYR A 256 6.96 11.61 6.99
N GLY A 257 7.02 11.70 8.33
CA GLY A 257 8.10 12.37 9.04
C GLY A 257 7.88 13.88 9.25
N VAL A 258 6.65 14.37 9.09
CA VAL A 258 6.29 15.76 9.39
C VAL A 258 6.37 16.01 10.89
N THR A 259 7.19 16.99 11.27
CA THR A 259 7.46 17.37 12.65
C THR A 259 6.80 18.68 13.01
N ASP A 260 6.72 19.60 12.05
CA ASP A 260 6.34 21.00 12.25
C ASP A 260 5.02 21.29 11.55
N PHE A 261 3.97 21.55 12.33
CA PHE A 261 2.61 21.80 11.85
C PHE A 261 2.29 23.27 12.09
N VAL A 262 2.18 24.04 11.00
CA VAL A 262 2.01 25.50 11.02
C VAL A 262 0.60 25.82 10.54
N GLU A 263 -0.24 26.38 11.41
CA GLU A 263 -1.57 26.87 11.00
C GLU A 263 -1.44 28.21 10.27
N VAL A 264 -2.01 28.29 9.07
CA VAL A 264 -1.96 29.45 8.18
C VAL A 264 -3.37 30.00 8.01
N GLY A 265 -3.66 31.12 8.66
CA GLY A 265 -4.98 31.73 8.69
C GLY A 265 -5.35 32.23 10.09
N PRO A 266 -6.61 32.65 10.29
CA PRO A 266 -7.08 33.12 11.59
C PRO A 266 -7.29 31.95 12.57
N GLY A 267 -6.98 32.18 13.84
CA GLY A 267 -7.24 31.23 14.93
C GLY A 267 -6.04 30.35 15.29
N ALA A 268 -6.31 29.30 16.07
CA ALA A 268 -5.32 28.33 16.55
C ALA A 268 -5.92 26.92 16.72
N VAL A 269 -7.02 26.64 16.01
CA VAL A 269 -7.83 25.43 16.20
C VAL A 269 -7.08 24.22 15.69
N LEU A 270 -6.49 24.31 14.50
CA LEU A 270 -5.77 23.19 13.90
C LEU A 270 -4.47 22.90 14.64
N SER A 271 -3.79 23.93 15.14
CA SER A 271 -2.62 23.82 16.01
C SER A 271 -2.96 23.08 17.30
N GLY A 272 -4.13 23.36 17.89
CA GLY A 272 -4.65 22.65 19.05
C GLY A 272 -4.92 21.18 18.76
N LEU A 273 -5.65 20.90 17.66
CA LEU A 273 -5.98 19.53 17.23
C LEU A 273 -4.73 18.71 16.89
N ALA A 274 -3.81 19.26 16.10
CA ALA A 274 -2.56 18.60 15.72
C ALA A 274 -1.72 18.26 16.97
N ARG A 275 -1.60 19.19 17.94
CA ARG A 275 -0.90 18.93 19.20
C ARG A 275 -1.59 17.83 20.03
N GLN A 276 -2.91 17.78 20.02
CA GLN A 276 -3.65 16.71 20.69
C GLN A 276 -3.38 15.36 20.03
N ILE A 277 -3.56 15.25 18.71
CA ILE A 277 -3.35 14.02 17.95
C ILE A 277 -1.93 13.50 18.13
N LYS A 278 -0.90 14.36 17.95
CA LYS A 278 0.52 13.99 18.12
C LYS A 278 0.84 13.40 19.50
N ARG A 279 0.09 13.75 20.55
CA ARG A 279 0.32 13.23 21.91
C ARG A 279 -0.39 11.91 22.18
N SER A 280 -1.46 11.61 21.46
CA SER A 280 -2.39 10.52 21.80
C SER A 280 -2.58 9.49 20.69
N ALA A 281 -1.99 9.69 19.52
CA ALA A 281 -2.12 8.80 18.36
C ALA A 281 -0.74 8.43 17.80
N LYS A 282 -0.64 7.23 17.22
CA LYS A 282 0.58 6.76 16.54
C LYS A 282 0.60 7.24 15.08
N PRO A 283 1.78 7.47 14.49
CA PRO A 283 1.91 7.69 13.04
C PRO A 283 1.27 6.54 12.25
N ILE A 284 0.63 6.87 11.13
CA ILE A 284 0.18 5.90 10.13
C ILE A 284 1.14 6.00 8.96
N TYR A 285 1.90 4.93 8.73
CA TYR A 285 2.82 4.88 7.61
C TYR A 285 2.04 4.55 6.34
N VAL A 286 2.08 5.48 5.39
CA VAL A 286 1.43 5.36 4.10
C VAL A 286 2.51 5.13 3.04
N PRO A 287 2.30 4.21 2.09
CA PRO A 287 3.24 4.01 0.99
C PRO A 287 3.46 5.32 0.21
N GLU A 288 4.72 5.67 -0.08
CA GLU A 288 5.16 6.99 -0.59
C GLU A 288 4.55 7.40 -1.96
N SER A 289 3.87 6.47 -2.65
CA SER A 289 3.22 6.68 -3.95
C SER A 289 1.99 7.61 -3.91
N GLU A 290 1.40 7.84 -2.74
CA GLU A 290 0.21 8.68 -2.66
C GLU A 290 0.54 10.18 -2.59
N ALA A 291 1.79 10.57 -2.23
CA ALA A 291 2.26 11.96 -2.11
C ALA A 291 2.88 12.55 -3.38
N ALA A 292 3.44 11.69 -4.23
CA ALA A 292 4.25 12.09 -5.38
C ALA A 292 3.52 12.03 -6.73
N ALA A 293 2.18 11.98 -6.75
CA ALA A 293 1.37 11.97 -7.97
C ALA A 293 1.33 13.37 -8.61
N GLU A 294 2.49 13.72 -9.16
CA GLU A 294 2.98 15.01 -9.65
C GLU A 294 3.66 15.04 -11.04
N VAL A 295 3.18 15.79 -12.04
CA VAL A 295 4.02 16.37 -13.11
C VAL A 295 4.51 15.47 -14.29
N SER A 296 3.66 15.25 -15.30
CA SER A 296 4.05 15.32 -16.73
C SER A 296 2.79 15.25 -17.61
N SER A 297 2.29 16.40 -18.06
CA SER A 297 1.20 16.48 -19.03
C SER A 297 1.59 17.35 -20.22
N SER A 298 1.97 16.69 -21.32
CA SER A 298 1.66 17.16 -22.67
C SER A 298 1.54 15.94 -23.59
N LEU A 299 0.32 15.45 -23.76
CA LEU A 299 0.01 14.38 -24.71
C LEU A 299 -0.09 14.99 -26.12
N ALA A 300 0.80 14.56 -27.01
CA ALA A 300 0.54 14.61 -28.45
C ALA A 300 -0.16 13.30 -28.87
N GLU A 301 -1.13 13.41 -29.77
CA GLU A 301 -1.90 12.28 -30.30
C GLU A 301 -1.00 11.22 -31.00
N PRO A 302 -1.38 9.93 -31.00
CA PRO A 302 -0.57 8.89 -31.61
C PRO A 302 -0.73 8.93 -33.13
N ALA A 303 0.38 9.17 -33.84
CA ALA A 303 0.50 8.78 -35.23
C ALA A 303 0.69 7.26 -35.30
N GLY A 304 -0.19 6.57 -36.01
CA GLY A 304 -0.04 5.16 -36.32
C GLY A 304 1.24 4.89 -37.12
N GLY A 305 1.96 3.86 -36.72
CA GLY A 305 3.10 3.32 -37.44
C GLY A 305 3.39 1.90 -36.95
N ASP A 306 3.10 0.92 -37.79
CA ASP A 306 3.69 -0.41 -37.73
C ASP A 306 5.21 -0.24 -37.86
N ASP A 307 5.94 -0.38 -36.77
CA ASP A 307 7.36 -0.76 -36.79
C ASP A 307 7.70 -1.34 -35.42
N GLN A 308 7.90 -2.66 -35.38
CA GLN A 308 8.45 -3.34 -34.20
C GLN A 308 9.93 -2.96 -34.08
N PRO A 309 10.40 -2.36 -32.97
CA PRO A 309 11.82 -2.18 -32.75
C PRO A 309 12.46 -3.53 -32.37
N GLU A 310 13.59 -3.82 -32.99
CA GLU A 310 14.44 -4.97 -32.71
C GLU A 310 14.69 -5.14 -31.20
N ARG A 311 14.44 -6.36 -30.72
CA ARG A 311 14.69 -6.79 -29.34
C ARG A 311 16.20 -6.78 -29.10
N VAL A 312 16.67 -5.90 -28.22
CA VAL A 312 18.05 -5.93 -27.74
C VAL A 312 18.23 -7.15 -26.82
N GLY A 313 18.73 -8.25 -27.40
CA GLY A 313 19.71 -9.16 -26.79
C GLY A 313 19.31 -9.97 -25.56
N VAL A 314 18.39 -10.93 -25.72
CA VAL A 314 18.42 -12.22 -24.97
C VAL A 314 19.10 -13.31 -25.82
N GLU A 315 19.54 -12.98 -27.04
CA GLU A 315 20.00 -13.95 -28.03
C GLU A 315 21.41 -14.53 -27.78
N ASP A 316 22.11 -14.10 -26.73
CA ASP A 316 23.46 -14.61 -26.39
C ASP A 316 23.50 -15.57 -25.19
N LEU A 317 22.34 -16.01 -24.67
CA LEU A 317 22.27 -17.09 -23.69
C LEU A 317 21.04 -17.97 -24.00
N ASP A 318 21.20 -19.30 -24.04
CA ASP A 318 20.13 -20.31 -24.12
C ASP A 318 19.21 -20.28 -22.87
N VAL A 319 18.59 -19.13 -22.58
CA VAL A 319 17.73 -18.94 -21.40
C VAL A 319 16.30 -19.25 -21.78
N LEU A 320 15.75 -20.30 -21.19
CA LEU A 320 14.33 -20.60 -21.29
C LEU A 320 13.53 -19.44 -20.67
N PRO A 321 12.37 -19.03 -21.25
CA PRO A 321 11.50 -18.01 -20.66
C PRO A 321 10.69 -18.55 -19.48
N VAL A 322 11.37 -19.32 -18.61
CA VAL A 322 10.84 -19.90 -17.38
C VAL A 322 11.76 -19.50 -16.24
N VAL A 323 11.17 -18.97 -15.18
CA VAL A 323 11.86 -18.50 -13.97
C VAL A 323 11.40 -19.35 -12.79
N CYS A 324 12.33 -19.76 -11.94
CA CYS A 324 12.00 -20.44 -10.69
C CYS A 324 11.94 -19.41 -9.56
N GLY A 325 10.73 -19.17 -9.06
CA GLY A 325 10.49 -18.22 -7.98
C GLY A 325 11.06 -18.64 -6.65
N ALA A 326 11.32 -17.65 -5.80
CA ALA A 326 11.80 -17.84 -4.46
C ALA A 326 10.81 -18.63 -3.60
N MET A 327 11.33 -19.52 -2.75
CA MET A 327 10.55 -20.36 -1.86
C MET A 327 10.98 -20.13 -0.41
N PHE A 328 9.99 -20.11 0.48
CA PHE A 328 10.12 -19.77 1.90
C PHE A 328 11.28 -20.52 2.59
N ARG A 329 11.98 -19.85 3.50
CA ARG A 329 13.07 -20.39 4.34
C ARG A 329 14.19 -21.08 3.57
N GLY A 330 14.56 -20.52 2.42
CA GLY A 330 15.68 -21.03 1.64
C GLY A 330 15.42 -22.39 0.99
N ILE A 331 14.15 -22.80 0.83
CA ILE A 331 13.80 -24.00 0.05
C ILE A 331 14.44 -23.93 -1.35
N SER A 332 14.42 -22.74 -1.98
CA SER A 332 15.21 -22.44 -3.18
C SER A 332 16.64 -22.00 -2.83
N GLY A 333 17.42 -22.88 -2.18
CA GLY A 333 18.79 -22.61 -1.74
C GLY A 333 19.87 -22.66 -2.84
N PRO A 334 21.16 -22.49 -2.50
CA PRO A 334 22.27 -22.40 -3.46
C PRO A 334 22.35 -23.56 -4.46
N ARG A 335 22.15 -24.81 -3.99
CA ARG A 335 22.12 -26.01 -4.85
C ARG A 335 20.99 -25.99 -5.87
N PHE A 336 19.80 -25.55 -5.45
CA PHE A 336 18.64 -25.40 -6.31
C PHE A 336 18.89 -24.34 -7.39
N VAL A 337 19.39 -23.16 -6.99
CA VAL A 337 19.68 -22.06 -7.92
C VAL A 337 20.77 -22.47 -8.91
N ALA A 338 21.81 -23.18 -8.45
CA ALA A 338 22.87 -23.73 -9.31
C ALA A 338 22.32 -24.69 -10.38
N ALA A 339 21.51 -25.67 -9.99
CA ALA A 339 20.94 -26.66 -10.91
C ALA A 339 19.98 -26.03 -11.92
N ALA A 340 19.20 -25.02 -11.51
CA ALA A 340 18.35 -24.26 -12.42
C ALA A 340 19.19 -23.50 -13.46
N ALA A 341 20.24 -22.80 -13.02
CA ALA A 341 21.12 -22.04 -13.90
C ALA A 341 21.91 -22.92 -14.88
N GLU A 342 22.34 -24.12 -14.47
CA GLU A 342 22.95 -25.11 -15.35
C GLU A 342 22.04 -25.56 -16.49
N SER A 343 20.73 -25.43 -16.30
CA SER A 343 19.71 -25.82 -17.27
C SER A 343 19.19 -24.63 -18.10
N GLY A 344 19.82 -23.46 -18.00
CA GLY A 344 19.41 -22.25 -18.71
C GLY A 344 18.18 -21.56 -18.10
N LEU A 345 17.91 -21.74 -16.80
CA LEU A 345 16.83 -21.06 -16.09
C LEU A 345 17.41 -19.99 -15.16
N VAL A 346 16.60 -18.95 -14.89
CA VAL A 346 16.88 -18.02 -13.79
C VAL A 346 16.10 -18.49 -12.57
N ALA A 347 16.76 -18.60 -11.42
CA ALA A 347 16.14 -18.95 -10.15
C ALA A 347 16.42 -17.89 -9.08
N ALA A 348 15.47 -17.71 -8.17
CA ALA A 348 15.60 -16.80 -7.04
C ALA A 348 15.95 -17.54 -5.74
N LEU A 349 17.01 -17.06 -5.06
CA LEU A 349 17.40 -17.51 -3.73
C LEU A 349 16.38 -17.01 -2.70
N GLY A 350 15.72 -17.93 -2.01
CA GLY A 350 14.71 -17.61 -0.99
C GLY A 350 15.32 -17.09 0.32
N THR A 351 14.85 -15.94 0.79
CA THR A 351 15.39 -15.25 1.98
C THR A 351 14.39 -15.10 3.13
N GLU A 352 13.09 -15.23 2.84
CA GLU A 352 12.02 -15.02 3.82
C GLU A 352 12.05 -16.12 4.90
N GLY A 353 11.93 -15.72 6.16
CA GLY A 353 11.98 -16.64 7.32
C GLY A 353 13.38 -17.16 7.68
N LEU A 354 14.45 -16.59 7.11
CA LEU A 354 15.84 -16.84 7.50
C LEU A 354 16.45 -15.64 8.26
N PRO A 355 17.38 -15.85 9.20
CA PRO A 355 18.13 -14.75 9.79
C PRO A 355 19.12 -14.15 8.78
N LEU A 356 19.47 -12.86 8.93
CA LEU A 356 20.26 -12.11 7.93
C LEU A 356 21.68 -12.65 7.72
N ASP A 357 22.30 -13.18 8.78
CA ASP A 357 23.62 -13.81 8.72
C ASP A 357 23.60 -15.09 7.88
N GLU A 358 22.55 -15.90 8.03
CA GLU A 358 22.34 -17.07 7.18
C GLU A 358 22.05 -16.68 5.73
N VAL A 359 21.25 -15.63 5.49
CA VAL A 359 21.04 -15.10 4.14
C VAL A 359 22.37 -14.67 3.50
N GLU A 360 23.22 -13.94 4.23
CA GLU A 360 24.53 -13.54 3.71
C GLU A 360 25.44 -14.74 3.42
N ARG A 361 25.39 -15.80 4.25
CA ARG A 361 26.10 -17.06 4.01
C ARG A 361 25.65 -17.72 2.71
N LEU A 362 24.33 -17.85 2.51
CA LEU A 362 23.74 -18.46 1.30
C LEU A 362 24.01 -17.64 0.04
N VAL A 363 24.02 -16.30 0.13
CA VAL A 363 24.40 -15.42 -0.98
C VAL A 363 25.85 -15.68 -1.40
N ARG A 364 26.80 -15.75 -0.44
CA ARG A 364 28.21 -16.05 -0.75
C ARG A 364 28.37 -17.41 -1.41
N GLU A 365 27.68 -18.43 -0.90
CA GLU A 365 27.69 -19.78 -1.48
C GLU A 365 27.14 -19.77 -2.91
N THR A 366 26.02 -19.09 -3.14
CA THR A 366 25.38 -18.99 -4.47
C THR A 366 26.28 -18.25 -5.47
N THR A 367 26.85 -17.11 -5.08
CA THR A 367 27.82 -16.37 -5.91
C THR A 367 29.04 -17.23 -6.24
N SER A 368 29.54 -18.01 -5.28
CA SER A 368 30.66 -18.93 -5.49
C SER A 368 30.34 -20.05 -6.49
N LEU A 369 29.13 -20.62 -6.43
CA LEU A 369 28.72 -21.71 -7.32
C LEU A 369 28.46 -21.24 -8.76
N LEU A 370 27.89 -20.04 -8.92
CA LEU A 370 27.41 -19.55 -10.21
C LEU A 370 28.38 -18.65 -10.96
N GLY A 371 29.32 -18.01 -10.24
CA GLY A 371 30.17 -16.99 -10.82
C GLY A 371 29.34 -15.87 -11.46
N ALA A 372 29.48 -15.69 -12.77
CA ALA A 372 28.78 -14.65 -13.53
C ALA A 372 27.39 -15.06 -14.06
N ARG A 373 26.96 -16.32 -13.86
CA ARG A 373 25.64 -16.77 -14.35
C ARG A 373 24.51 -16.01 -13.63
N PRO A 374 23.43 -15.66 -14.34
CA PRO A 374 22.35 -14.87 -13.76
C PRO A 374 21.53 -15.67 -12.75
N TRP A 375 21.25 -15.07 -11.61
CA TRP A 375 20.31 -15.54 -10.59
C TRP A 375 19.75 -14.32 -9.85
N ALA A 376 18.67 -14.52 -9.08
CA ALA A 376 18.02 -13.44 -8.34
C ALA A 376 18.05 -13.66 -6.82
N LEU A 377 18.08 -12.58 -6.04
CA LEU A 377 17.85 -12.64 -4.60
C LEU A 377 16.42 -12.21 -4.29
N ALA A 378 15.70 -13.02 -3.50
CA ALA A 378 14.38 -12.63 -3.03
C ALA A 378 14.46 -11.52 -1.99
N VAL A 379 13.63 -10.49 -2.14
CA VAL A 379 13.50 -9.39 -1.19
C VAL A 379 12.02 -9.10 -0.93
N SER A 380 11.69 -8.83 0.32
CA SER A 380 10.36 -8.46 0.77
C SER A 380 10.45 -7.49 1.95
N PRO A 381 9.49 -6.56 2.09
CA PRO A 381 9.41 -5.73 3.28
C PRO A 381 9.00 -6.58 4.49
N SER A 382 9.46 -6.19 5.69
CA SER A 382 9.04 -6.81 6.95
C SER A 382 8.36 -5.78 7.84
N TRP A 383 7.17 -6.12 8.32
CA TRP A 383 6.41 -5.27 9.26
C TRP A 383 7.04 -5.23 10.66
N TYR A 384 7.77 -6.28 11.03
CA TYR A 384 8.36 -6.44 12.36
C TYR A 384 9.86 -6.09 12.39
N GLU A 385 10.52 -6.13 11.24
CA GLU A 385 11.93 -5.78 11.09
C GLU A 385 12.08 -4.71 9.98
N PRO A 386 11.76 -3.43 10.28
CA PRO A 386 11.76 -2.36 9.26
C PRO A 386 13.09 -2.21 8.51
N ASP A 387 14.21 -2.52 9.15
CA ASP A 387 15.56 -2.40 8.57
C ASP A 387 15.98 -3.62 7.72
N ARG A 388 15.19 -4.70 7.72
CA ARG A 388 15.54 -5.96 7.04
C ARG A 388 15.71 -5.78 5.55
N GLU A 389 14.82 -5.01 4.91
CA GLU A 389 14.91 -4.73 3.48
C GLU A 389 16.25 -4.04 3.13
N ALA A 390 16.62 -3.01 3.89
CA ALA A 390 17.88 -2.29 3.70
C ALA A 390 19.09 -3.21 3.82
N ALA A 391 19.08 -4.10 4.83
CA ALA A 391 20.13 -5.07 5.03
C ALA A 391 20.25 -6.07 3.86
N LEU A 392 19.12 -6.58 3.34
CA LEU A 392 19.12 -7.49 2.18
C LEU A 392 19.69 -6.81 0.92
N ILE A 393 19.33 -5.56 0.67
CA ILE A 393 19.87 -4.79 -0.46
C ILE A 393 21.37 -4.50 -0.29
N ASP A 394 21.82 -4.22 0.93
CA ASP A 394 23.25 -4.04 1.21
C ASP A 394 24.03 -5.36 1.02
N ILE A 395 23.47 -6.50 1.41
CA ILE A 395 24.03 -7.83 1.11
C ILE A 395 24.12 -8.03 -0.41
N ALA A 396 23.04 -7.76 -1.15
CA ALA A 396 23.00 -7.91 -2.61
C ALA A 396 24.10 -7.08 -3.30
N LEU A 397 24.19 -5.79 -2.98
CA LEU A 397 25.18 -4.89 -3.55
C LEU A 397 26.62 -5.28 -3.18
N ARG A 398 26.86 -5.69 -1.93
CA ARG A 398 28.19 -6.09 -1.45
C ARG A 398 28.72 -7.33 -2.15
N HIS A 399 27.82 -8.27 -2.50
CA HIS A 399 28.18 -9.55 -3.13
C HIS A 399 27.96 -9.57 -4.65
N GLY A 400 27.72 -8.42 -5.27
CA GLY A 400 27.60 -8.29 -6.73
C GLY A 400 26.35 -8.94 -7.31
N VAL A 401 25.28 -9.09 -6.52
CA VAL A 401 23.99 -9.61 -7.00
C VAL A 401 23.31 -8.54 -7.83
N THR A 402 22.98 -8.87 -9.08
CA THR A 402 22.43 -7.90 -10.04
C THR A 402 20.94 -8.05 -10.28
N ARG A 403 20.27 -9.09 -9.76
CA ARG A 403 18.83 -9.29 -9.96
C ARG A 403 18.11 -9.55 -8.65
N LEU A 404 16.93 -8.96 -8.50
CA LEU A 404 16.06 -9.18 -7.36
C LEU A 404 14.70 -9.72 -7.80
N GLU A 405 14.13 -10.61 -6.99
CA GLU A 405 12.70 -10.90 -6.98
C GLU A 405 12.08 -10.09 -5.83
N ALA A 406 11.30 -9.06 -6.16
CA ALA A 406 10.62 -8.20 -5.20
C ALA A 406 9.15 -8.60 -5.05
N SER A 407 8.78 -9.11 -3.88
CA SER A 407 7.43 -9.60 -3.57
C SER A 407 6.91 -9.05 -2.22
N GLY A 408 5.60 -8.89 -2.09
CA GLY A 408 4.97 -8.36 -0.88
C GLY A 408 5.02 -6.83 -0.74
N TYR A 409 5.38 -6.12 -1.81
CA TYR A 409 5.44 -4.66 -1.84
C TYR A 409 4.08 -4.03 -2.09
N VAL A 410 3.80 -2.92 -1.40
CA VAL A 410 2.65 -2.05 -1.63
C VAL A 410 3.01 -0.80 -2.44
N SER A 411 4.30 -0.45 -2.51
CA SER A 411 4.87 0.60 -3.37
C SER A 411 6.35 0.33 -3.65
N VAL A 412 6.95 1.08 -4.58
CA VAL A 412 8.40 1.06 -4.79
C VAL A 412 9.08 1.72 -3.58
N SER A 413 9.97 1.01 -2.89
CA SER A 413 10.71 1.56 -1.74
C SER A 413 11.95 2.36 -2.18
N PRO A 414 12.43 3.31 -1.36
CA PRO A 414 13.71 3.98 -1.61
C PRO A 414 14.90 3.00 -1.69
N VAL A 415 14.83 1.88 -0.97
CA VAL A 415 15.89 0.88 -0.94
C VAL A 415 15.94 0.11 -2.28
N LEU A 416 14.79 -0.29 -2.83
CA LEU A 416 14.71 -0.87 -4.17
C LEU A 416 15.13 0.11 -5.26
N ALA A 417 14.69 1.37 -5.17
CA ALA A 417 15.08 2.42 -6.11
C ALA A 417 16.61 2.64 -6.13
N ARG A 418 17.25 2.66 -4.95
CA ARG A 418 18.71 2.69 -4.83
C ARG A 418 19.36 1.50 -5.54
N PHE A 419 18.86 0.28 -5.33
CA PHE A 419 19.39 -0.91 -6.00
C PHE A 419 19.26 -0.78 -7.53
N ARG A 420 18.07 -0.43 -8.01
CA ARG A 420 17.76 -0.28 -9.44
C ARG A 420 18.67 0.72 -10.16
N LEU A 421 18.98 1.85 -9.52
CA LEU A 421 19.82 2.91 -10.08
C LEU A 421 21.32 2.68 -9.91
N LYS A 422 21.75 1.78 -9.02
CA LYS A 422 23.17 1.63 -8.71
C LYS A 422 23.95 1.22 -9.97
N GLY A 423 25.03 1.94 -10.28
CA GLY A 423 25.86 1.72 -11.46
C GLY A 423 25.16 1.95 -12.79
N ALA A 424 23.95 2.53 -12.80
CA ALA A 424 23.26 2.86 -14.04
C ALA A 424 23.91 4.07 -14.71
N TYR A 425 23.95 4.09 -16.03
CA TYR A 425 24.57 5.17 -16.80
C TYR A 425 23.96 5.26 -18.20
N ARG A 426 24.09 6.43 -18.82
CA ARG A 426 23.79 6.63 -20.23
C ARG A 426 25.09 6.64 -21.02
N ARG A 427 25.08 5.96 -22.17
CA ARG A 427 26.14 6.07 -23.17
C ARG A 427 25.48 6.21 -24.53
N ASP A 428 25.78 7.32 -25.20
CA ASP A 428 25.09 7.73 -26.43
C ASP A 428 23.57 7.85 -26.17
N GLU A 429 22.72 7.28 -27.02
CA GLU A 429 21.27 7.27 -26.84
C GLU A 429 20.78 6.12 -25.95
N GLN A 430 21.66 5.19 -25.56
CA GLN A 430 21.29 3.96 -24.87
C GLN A 430 21.49 4.08 -23.35
N VAL A 431 20.50 3.57 -22.61
CA VAL A 431 20.53 3.50 -21.14
C VAL A 431 20.98 2.11 -20.70
N TYR A 432 21.95 2.08 -19.79
CA TYR A 432 22.46 0.86 -19.18
C TYR A 432 22.14 0.87 -17.69
N ALA A 433 21.41 -0.13 -17.22
CA ALA A 433 21.05 -0.27 -15.82
C ALA A 433 21.37 -1.71 -15.35
N PRO A 434 22.53 -1.92 -14.71
CA PRO A 434 23.05 -3.28 -14.46
C PRO A 434 22.21 -4.06 -13.43
N HIS A 435 21.49 -3.36 -12.56
CA HIS A 435 20.65 -3.96 -11.53
C HIS A 435 19.20 -4.08 -12.00
N GLN A 436 18.63 -5.27 -11.87
CA GLN A 436 17.33 -5.66 -12.39
C GLN A 436 16.40 -6.03 -11.22
N VAL A 437 15.13 -5.62 -11.31
CA VAL A 437 14.12 -5.88 -10.28
C VAL A 437 12.89 -6.50 -10.94
N MET A 438 12.58 -7.73 -10.59
CA MET A 438 11.33 -8.38 -10.98
C MET A 438 10.28 -8.11 -9.90
N CYS A 439 9.24 -7.34 -10.23
CA CYS A 439 8.10 -7.12 -9.34
C CYS A 439 7.12 -8.29 -9.47
N LYS A 440 6.91 -9.04 -8.39
CA LYS A 440 5.89 -10.10 -8.33
C LYS A 440 4.73 -9.65 -7.45
N THR A 441 3.56 -9.46 -8.06
CA THR A 441 2.37 -8.97 -7.35
C THR A 441 1.08 -9.37 -8.06
N SER A 442 0.00 -9.49 -7.30
CA SER A 442 -1.38 -9.68 -7.77
C SER A 442 -2.11 -8.35 -8.00
N ARG A 443 -1.54 -7.23 -7.51
CA ARG A 443 -2.23 -5.94 -7.37
C ARG A 443 -1.91 -4.98 -8.52
N PRO A 444 -2.90 -4.59 -9.37
CA PRO A 444 -2.68 -3.67 -10.48
C PRO A 444 -2.12 -2.31 -10.07
N GLU A 445 -2.52 -1.78 -8.90
CA GLU A 445 -2.03 -0.53 -8.36
C GLU A 445 -0.54 -0.56 -8.01
N VAL A 446 -0.01 -1.70 -7.55
CA VAL A 446 1.41 -1.90 -7.30
C VAL A 446 2.16 -2.06 -8.63
N ALA A 447 1.64 -2.89 -9.53
CA ALA A 447 2.22 -3.10 -10.85
C ALA A 447 2.39 -1.80 -11.64
N ARG A 448 1.41 -0.89 -11.57
CA ARG A 448 1.46 0.44 -12.19
C ARG A 448 2.66 1.26 -11.75
N GLN A 449 3.03 1.20 -10.47
CA GLN A 449 4.19 1.93 -9.96
C GLN A 449 5.50 1.31 -10.43
N PHE A 450 5.56 -0.03 -10.41
CA PHE A 450 6.75 -0.74 -10.83
C PHE A 450 7.01 -0.67 -12.34
N CYS A 451 5.98 -0.47 -13.18
CA CYS A 451 6.15 -0.23 -14.60
C CYS A 451 6.42 1.22 -15.00
N ALA A 452 6.32 2.17 -14.05
CA ALA A 452 6.60 3.57 -14.30
C ALA A 452 8.07 3.92 -13.99
N PRO A 453 8.60 5.03 -14.55
CA PRO A 453 9.85 5.61 -14.09
C PRO A 453 9.84 5.92 -12.59
N LEU A 454 11.03 5.91 -11.97
CA LEU A 454 11.18 6.34 -10.58
C LEU A 454 10.80 7.82 -10.44
N SER A 455 10.06 8.18 -9.38
CA SER A 455 9.64 9.57 -9.19
C SER A 455 10.83 10.49 -8.98
N ALA A 456 10.76 11.70 -9.55
CA ALA A 456 11.84 12.68 -9.46
C ALA A 456 12.19 13.03 -8.00
N SER A 457 11.19 13.12 -7.12
CA SER A 457 11.38 13.38 -5.69
C SER A 457 12.17 12.26 -5.00
N LEU A 458 11.84 10.99 -5.30
CA LEU A 458 12.57 9.84 -4.75
C LEU A 458 14.02 9.82 -5.23
N VAL A 459 14.25 10.10 -6.51
CA VAL A 459 15.60 10.16 -7.10
C VAL A 459 16.42 11.31 -6.48
N GLN A 460 15.84 12.50 -6.37
CA GLN A 460 16.48 13.66 -5.73
C GLN A 460 16.84 13.37 -4.27
N ARG A 461 15.94 12.72 -3.53
CA ARG A 461 16.20 12.28 -2.16
C ARG A 461 17.41 11.36 -2.10
N LEU A 462 17.46 10.31 -2.92
CA LEU A 462 18.58 9.37 -2.98
C LEU A 462 19.91 10.03 -3.35
N VAL A 463 19.89 11.07 -4.19
CA VAL A 463 21.08 11.87 -4.51
C VAL A 463 21.51 12.72 -3.33
N SER A 464 20.56 13.40 -2.66
CA SER A 464 20.84 14.26 -1.50
C SER A 464 21.40 13.48 -0.31
N GLU A 465 20.96 12.24 -0.12
CA GLU A 465 21.45 11.30 0.89
C GLU A 465 22.74 10.57 0.47
N ALA A 466 23.32 10.92 -0.69
CA ALA A 466 24.51 10.28 -1.29
C ALA A 466 24.39 8.75 -1.47
N ARG A 467 23.16 8.25 -1.62
CA ARG A 467 22.88 6.81 -1.88
C ARG A 467 23.02 6.47 -3.35
N VAL A 468 22.75 7.44 -4.23
CA VAL A 468 22.86 7.38 -5.70
C VAL A 468 23.61 8.63 -6.18
N THR A 469 24.45 8.50 -7.20
CA THR A 469 25.19 9.62 -7.81
C THR A 469 24.33 10.39 -8.81
N ALA A 470 24.72 11.63 -9.14
CA ALA A 470 24.02 12.41 -10.16
C ALA A 470 23.98 11.71 -11.54
N ALA A 471 25.06 11.01 -11.92
CA ALA A 471 25.12 10.25 -13.17
C ALA A 471 24.19 9.02 -13.16
N GLU A 472 24.11 8.31 -12.03
CA GLU A 472 23.15 7.21 -11.84
C GLU A 472 21.70 7.71 -11.87
N ALA A 473 21.43 8.91 -11.35
CA ALA A 473 20.11 9.53 -11.32
C ALA A 473 19.61 10.01 -12.69
N GLU A 474 20.52 10.38 -13.60
CA GLU A 474 20.19 10.92 -14.93
C GLU A 474 19.33 9.96 -15.77
N VAL A 475 19.49 8.65 -15.57
CA VAL A 475 18.74 7.65 -16.33
C VAL A 475 17.40 7.25 -15.71
N ALA A 476 17.11 7.74 -14.49
CA ALA A 476 15.95 7.30 -13.73
C ALA A 476 14.60 7.58 -14.40
N SER A 477 14.51 8.66 -15.19
CA SER A 477 13.31 9.02 -15.96
C SER A 477 13.10 8.14 -17.20
N SER A 478 14.13 7.40 -17.62
CA SER A 478 14.14 6.62 -18.86
C SER A 478 13.97 5.11 -18.63
N ILE A 479 13.95 4.66 -17.37
CA ILE A 479 13.81 3.25 -17.01
C ILE A 479 12.70 3.08 -15.98
N ALA A 480 11.97 1.97 -16.07
CA ALA A 480 10.99 1.62 -15.06
C ALA A 480 11.66 1.16 -13.76
N ALA A 481 10.93 1.33 -12.65
CA ALA A 481 11.35 0.88 -11.33
C ALA A 481 11.61 -0.64 -11.28
N ALA A 482 10.76 -1.43 -11.96
CA ALA A 482 11.03 -2.83 -12.29
C ALA A 482 11.67 -2.97 -13.68
N SER A 483 12.49 -4.00 -13.83
CA SER A 483 12.91 -4.49 -15.14
C SER A 483 11.90 -5.46 -15.75
N SER A 484 11.02 -6.06 -14.96
CA SER A 484 10.00 -7.01 -15.40
C SER A 484 8.86 -7.10 -14.40
N LEU A 485 7.64 -7.35 -14.87
CA LEU A 485 6.48 -7.63 -14.02
C LEU A 485 6.15 -9.12 -14.04
N CYS A 486 5.75 -9.66 -12.89
CA CYS A 486 5.20 -11.00 -12.78
C CYS A 486 3.83 -10.91 -12.09
N ALA A 487 2.77 -11.17 -12.86
CA ALA A 487 1.41 -11.23 -12.36
C ALA A 487 1.23 -12.49 -11.50
N ASP A 488 1.03 -12.32 -10.20
CA ASP A 488 0.81 -13.44 -9.28
C ASP A 488 -0.69 -13.73 -9.14
N SER A 489 -1.08 -14.96 -9.49
CA SER A 489 -2.49 -15.38 -9.45
C SER A 489 -2.81 -16.23 -8.22
N GLN A 490 -2.08 -17.33 -8.05
CA GLN A 490 -2.28 -18.34 -7.01
C GLN A 490 -0.93 -18.91 -6.53
N GLY A 491 -0.06 -18.03 -6.02
CA GLY A 491 1.20 -18.42 -5.40
C GLY A 491 1.02 -19.36 -4.19
N GLY A 492 2.02 -20.20 -3.94
CA GLY A 492 2.02 -21.17 -2.84
C GLY A 492 2.45 -20.61 -1.49
N TRP A 493 2.29 -19.31 -1.25
CA TRP A 493 2.61 -18.62 0.01
C TRP A 493 1.52 -17.56 0.27
N LEU A 494 1.86 -16.32 0.61
CA LEU A 494 0.91 -15.20 0.62
C LEU A 494 0.18 -15.12 -0.72
N THR A 495 -1.15 -15.05 -0.68
CA THR A 495 -1.96 -15.09 -1.90
C THR A 495 -3.25 -14.29 -1.74
N ASP A 496 -3.66 -13.60 -2.81
CA ASP A 496 -4.96 -12.94 -2.90
C ASP A 496 -5.99 -13.76 -3.73
N HIS A 497 -5.58 -14.94 -4.23
CA HIS A 497 -6.37 -15.79 -5.14
C HIS A 497 -6.90 -15.05 -6.39
N ALA A 498 -6.16 -14.06 -6.88
CA ALA A 498 -6.56 -13.31 -8.06
C ALA A 498 -6.50 -14.20 -9.31
N PRO A 499 -7.57 -14.30 -10.12
CA PRO A 499 -7.58 -15.22 -11.26
C PRO A 499 -6.60 -14.73 -12.35
N ALA A 500 -5.78 -15.64 -12.89
CA ALA A 500 -4.81 -15.33 -13.93
C ALA A 500 -5.44 -14.65 -15.16
N THR A 501 -6.66 -15.04 -15.52
CA THR A 501 -7.46 -14.48 -16.62
C THR A 501 -7.85 -13.01 -16.42
N ALA A 502 -7.78 -12.49 -15.19
CA ALA A 502 -8.00 -11.07 -14.90
C ALA A 502 -6.68 -10.30 -14.71
N VAL A 503 -5.73 -10.87 -13.97
CA VAL A 503 -4.50 -10.17 -13.57
C VAL A 503 -3.56 -9.98 -14.76
N LEU A 504 -3.25 -11.04 -15.51
CA LEU A 504 -2.27 -10.98 -16.59
C LEU A 504 -2.67 -9.99 -17.71
N PRO A 505 -3.89 -10.04 -18.29
CA PRO A 505 -4.29 -9.06 -19.29
C PRO A 505 -4.29 -7.62 -18.76
N THR A 506 -4.52 -7.43 -17.46
CA THR A 506 -4.46 -6.11 -16.83
C THR A 506 -3.02 -5.59 -16.77
N PHE A 507 -2.06 -6.45 -16.43
CA PHE A 507 -0.64 -6.06 -16.35
C PHE A 507 -0.07 -5.79 -17.74
N LEU A 508 -0.46 -6.56 -18.76
CA LEU A 508 -0.10 -6.29 -20.14
C LEU A 508 -0.56 -4.89 -20.57
N ARG A 509 -1.82 -4.53 -20.30
CA ARG A 509 -2.34 -3.17 -20.58
C ARG A 509 -1.60 -2.07 -19.82
N LEU A 510 -1.26 -2.29 -18.55
CA LEU A 510 -0.50 -1.33 -17.74
C LEU A 510 0.90 -1.11 -18.32
N ARG A 511 1.57 -2.19 -18.74
CA ARG A 511 2.86 -2.13 -19.42
C ARG A 511 2.76 -1.35 -20.72
N ASP A 512 1.76 -1.66 -21.56
CA ASP A 512 1.59 -1.01 -22.86
C ASP A 512 1.37 0.51 -22.68
N GLN A 513 0.61 0.91 -21.66
CA GLN A 513 0.41 2.31 -21.30
C GLN A 513 1.69 3.01 -20.81
N ALA A 514 2.57 2.29 -20.11
CA ALA A 514 3.82 2.85 -19.58
C ALA A 514 4.97 2.90 -20.60
N THR A 515 4.92 2.08 -21.66
CA THR A 515 6.06 1.88 -22.58
C THR A 515 6.39 3.13 -23.41
N THR A 516 5.47 4.07 -23.56
CA THR A 516 5.67 5.31 -24.36
C THR A 516 6.79 6.22 -23.85
N VAL A 517 7.22 6.06 -22.59
CA VAL A 517 8.25 6.91 -21.94
C VAL A 517 9.52 6.13 -21.57
N LEU A 518 9.59 4.83 -21.86
CA LEU A 518 10.68 3.95 -21.42
C LEU A 518 11.68 3.67 -22.56
N SER A 519 12.97 3.54 -22.21
CA SER A 519 14.01 3.14 -23.18
C SER A 519 13.87 1.69 -23.65
N HIS A 520 13.25 0.83 -22.84
CA HIS A 520 13.04 -0.58 -23.15
C HIS A 520 11.65 -1.03 -22.65
N PRO A 521 10.95 -1.90 -23.40
CA PRO A 521 9.73 -2.52 -22.91
C PRO A 521 10.06 -3.41 -21.71
N ILE A 522 9.17 -3.43 -20.73
CA ILE A 522 9.26 -4.38 -19.61
C ILE A 522 8.50 -5.66 -19.98
N PRO A 523 9.12 -6.85 -19.86
CA PRO A 523 8.40 -8.09 -20.05
C PRO A 523 7.42 -8.36 -18.91
N VAL A 524 6.26 -8.91 -19.26
CA VAL A 524 5.22 -9.30 -18.30
C VAL A 524 5.05 -10.82 -18.30
N GLY A 525 5.27 -11.44 -17.14
CA GLY A 525 5.11 -12.87 -16.93
C GLY A 525 3.94 -13.22 -16.01
N LEU A 526 3.68 -14.52 -15.88
CA LEU A 526 2.64 -15.06 -14.99
C LEU A 526 3.25 -16.01 -13.96
N ALA A 527 2.77 -15.91 -12.71
CA ALA A 527 3.02 -16.84 -11.61
C ALA A 527 1.70 -17.40 -11.06
N GLY A 528 1.81 -18.55 -10.39
CA GLY A 528 0.69 -19.23 -9.73
C GLY A 528 -0.12 -20.12 -10.66
N GLY A 529 -0.50 -21.31 -10.18
CA GLY A 529 -1.28 -22.29 -10.97
C GLY A 529 -0.52 -22.99 -12.12
N LEU A 530 0.77 -22.71 -12.31
CA LEU A 530 1.59 -23.24 -13.40
C LEU A 530 2.18 -24.62 -13.08
N GLY A 531 1.35 -25.67 -13.22
CA GLY A 531 1.73 -27.05 -12.92
C GLY A 531 1.68 -28.04 -14.08
N SER A 532 1.15 -27.65 -15.25
CA SER A 532 1.00 -28.55 -16.40
C SER A 532 1.32 -27.84 -17.73
N PRO A 533 1.58 -28.59 -18.82
CA PRO A 533 1.81 -27.99 -20.14
C PRO A 533 0.62 -27.15 -20.63
N GLU A 534 -0.61 -27.55 -20.32
CA GLU A 534 -1.82 -26.79 -20.68
C GLU A 534 -1.88 -25.46 -19.94
N ALA A 535 -1.50 -25.42 -18.66
CA ALA A 535 -1.44 -24.17 -17.90
C ALA A 535 -0.37 -23.22 -18.46
N PHE A 536 0.80 -23.77 -18.84
CA PHE A 536 1.86 -23.02 -19.53
C PHE A 536 1.36 -22.48 -20.88
N ALA A 537 0.75 -23.34 -21.72
CA ALA A 537 0.20 -22.95 -23.01
C ALA A 537 -0.87 -21.86 -22.88
N ALA A 538 -1.80 -22.01 -21.93
CA ALA A 538 -2.84 -21.01 -21.67
C ALA A 538 -2.25 -19.66 -21.25
N ALA A 539 -1.21 -19.65 -20.41
CA ALA A 539 -0.52 -18.42 -20.02
C ALA A 539 0.16 -17.73 -21.21
N LEU A 540 0.81 -18.51 -22.07
CA LEU A 540 1.45 -18.00 -23.30
C LEU A 540 0.40 -17.45 -24.28
N VAL A 541 -0.74 -18.13 -24.46
CA VAL A 541 -1.87 -17.63 -25.28
C VAL A 541 -2.44 -16.33 -24.74
N MET A 542 -2.51 -16.17 -23.42
CA MET A 542 -2.94 -14.92 -22.79
C MET A 542 -1.90 -13.79 -22.93
N GLY A 543 -0.70 -14.07 -23.45
CA GLY A 543 0.33 -13.07 -23.73
C GLY A 543 1.45 -12.99 -22.68
N ALA A 544 1.60 -13.98 -21.80
CA ALA A 544 2.75 -14.03 -20.89
C ALA A 544 4.07 -14.17 -21.67
N GLU A 545 5.03 -13.29 -21.40
CA GLU A 545 6.36 -13.30 -22.04
C GLU A 545 7.36 -14.20 -21.32
N PHE A 546 7.10 -14.49 -20.04
CA PHE A 546 7.80 -15.53 -19.28
C PHE A 546 6.85 -16.17 -18.25
N LEU A 547 7.22 -17.37 -17.81
CA LEU A 547 6.45 -18.17 -16.87
C LEU A 547 7.24 -18.33 -15.58
N MET A 548 6.59 -18.26 -14.43
CA MET A 548 7.25 -18.39 -13.14
C MET A 548 6.69 -19.55 -12.32
N THR A 549 7.53 -20.55 -12.05
CA THR A 549 7.16 -21.73 -11.27
C THR A 549 7.61 -21.60 -9.82
N GLY A 550 6.81 -22.14 -8.90
CA GLY A 550 7.07 -22.13 -7.46
C GLY A 550 6.87 -23.51 -6.85
N SER A 551 5.64 -23.83 -6.45
CA SER A 551 5.32 -25.03 -5.68
C SER A 551 5.88 -26.33 -6.26
N ILE A 552 5.78 -26.55 -7.58
CA ILE A 552 6.27 -27.78 -8.23
C ILE A 552 7.76 -28.04 -7.94
N ASN A 553 8.55 -26.96 -7.77
CA ASN A 553 9.97 -27.02 -7.57
C ASN A 553 10.37 -27.44 -6.15
N GLN A 554 9.44 -27.41 -5.19
CA GLN A 554 9.69 -27.88 -3.82
C GLN A 554 9.87 -29.40 -3.75
N CYS A 555 9.32 -30.13 -4.74
CA CYS A 555 9.39 -31.57 -4.85
C CYS A 555 10.51 -31.98 -5.84
N THR A 556 11.67 -31.35 -5.72
CA THR A 556 12.87 -31.63 -6.54
C THR A 556 14.02 -32.05 -5.63
N PRO A 557 14.97 -32.89 -6.08
CA PRO A 557 16.13 -33.28 -5.26
C PRO A 557 16.97 -32.11 -4.77
N GLU A 558 17.03 -31.02 -5.52
CA GLU A 558 17.87 -29.86 -5.23
C GLU A 558 17.24 -28.88 -4.24
N ALA A 559 15.92 -28.90 -4.08
CA ALA A 559 15.22 -28.09 -3.09
C ALA A 559 15.57 -28.54 -1.66
N ALA A 560 15.73 -27.58 -0.74
CA ALA A 560 16.06 -27.84 0.66
C ALA A 560 14.88 -28.42 1.48
N THR A 561 13.73 -28.64 0.84
CA THR A 561 12.60 -29.39 1.41
C THR A 561 13.07 -30.77 1.88
N SER A 562 12.59 -31.23 3.05
CA SER A 562 12.91 -32.57 3.55
C SER A 562 12.34 -33.67 2.64
N ASP A 563 13.00 -34.82 2.61
CA ASP A 563 12.54 -35.98 1.82
C ASP A 563 11.14 -36.42 2.24
N HIS A 564 10.82 -36.35 3.53
CA HIS A 564 9.49 -36.67 4.05
C HIS A 564 8.41 -35.71 3.52
N VAL A 565 8.69 -34.41 3.48
CA VAL A 565 7.77 -33.43 2.86
C VAL A 565 7.70 -33.62 1.34
N LYS A 566 8.80 -34.00 0.67
CA LYS A 566 8.79 -34.31 -0.77
C LYS A 566 7.90 -35.52 -1.08
N ASP A 567 7.91 -36.55 -0.24
CA ASP A 567 7.00 -37.70 -0.37
C ASP A 567 5.53 -37.28 -0.23
N LEU A 568 5.21 -36.37 0.72
CA LEU A 568 3.86 -35.82 0.87
C LEU A 568 3.46 -34.96 -0.35
N LEU A 569 4.36 -34.10 -0.82
CA LEU A 569 4.13 -33.25 -2.00
C LEU A 569 3.94 -34.08 -3.27
N ALA A 570 4.68 -35.18 -3.45
CA ALA A 570 4.53 -36.08 -4.59
C ALA A 570 3.17 -36.80 -4.61
N ALA A 571 2.55 -36.98 -3.44
CA ALA A 571 1.22 -37.56 -3.30
C ALA A 571 0.08 -36.52 -3.31
N CYS A 572 0.38 -35.23 -3.39
CA CYS A 572 -0.59 -34.14 -3.31
C CYS A 572 -1.47 -34.08 -4.57
N GLU A 573 -2.78 -33.90 -4.39
CA GLU A 573 -3.75 -33.63 -5.46
C GLU A 573 -4.13 -32.14 -5.49
N ILE A 574 -4.87 -31.71 -6.53
CA ILE A 574 -5.21 -30.29 -6.73
C ILE A 574 -5.96 -29.70 -5.52
N GLN A 575 -6.90 -30.47 -4.95
CA GLN A 575 -7.72 -30.08 -3.79
C GLN A 575 -7.01 -30.23 -2.43
N ASP A 576 -5.78 -30.74 -2.40
CA ASP A 576 -5.01 -30.99 -1.17
C ASP A 576 -4.29 -29.74 -0.66
N THR A 577 -4.68 -28.55 -1.12
CA THR A 577 -4.19 -27.26 -0.63
C THR A 577 -5.32 -26.42 -0.04
N THR A 578 -5.00 -25.55 0.91
CA THR A 578 -5.97 -24.66 1.56
C THR A 578 -5.29 -23.39 2.04
N THR A 579 -6.05 -22.46 2.60
CA THR A 579 -5.52 -21.24 3.22
C THR A 579 -5.38 -21.39 4.73
N ALA A 580 -4.40 -20.69 5.28
CA ALA A 580 -4.18 -20.49 6.71
C ALA A 580 -3.79 -19.01 6.95
N PRO A 581 -3.99 -18.46 8.16
CA PRO A 581 -3.42 -17.16 8.53
C PRO A 581 -1.90 -17.16 8.41
N ALA A 582 -1.31 -16.16 7.77
CA ALA A 582 0.14 -16.06 7.60
C ALA A 582 0.82 -15.51 8.88
N ALA A 583 1.89 -16.15 9.34
CA ALA A 583 2.65 -15.68 10.50
C ALA A 583 3.26 -14.28 10.30
N ALA A 584 3.76 -14.00 9.09
CA ALA A 584 4.41 -12.74 8.75
C ALA A 584 3.45 -11.53 8.67
N ALA A 585 2.14 -11.78 8.68
CA ALA A 585 1.10 -10.75 8.52
C ALA A 585 -0.18 -11.15 9.26
N PHE A 586 -0.05 -11.76 10.44
CA PHE A 586 -1.17 -12.39 11.13
C PHE A 586 -2.26 -11.37 11.50
N GLU A 587 -1.86 -10.20 11.96
CA GLU A 587 -2.72 -9.07 12.32
C GLU A 587 -3.45 -8.46 11.11
N LEU A 588 -2.90 -8.62 9.90
CA LEU A 588 -3.53 -8.15 8.66
C LEU A 588 -4.52 -9.16 8.08
N LEU A 589 -4.64 -10.35 8.71
CA LEU A 589 -5.48 -11.46 8.27
C LEU A 589 -5.17 -11.92 6.83
N THR A 590 -3.96 -11.65 6.34
CA THR A 590 -3.54 -12.06 5.00
C THR A 590 -3.44 -13.59 4.94
N PRO A 591 -4.13 -14.24 4.00
CA PRO A 591 -4.06 -15.68 3.88
C PRO A 591 -2.74 -16.12 3.22
N MET A 592 -2.16 -17.20 3.74
CA MET A 592 -1.13 -17.99 3.06
C MET A 592 -1.72 -19.31 2.57
N GLN A 593 -1.26 -19.79 1.42
CA GLN A 593 -1.63 -21.07 0.86
C GLN A 593 -0.68 -22.18 1.32
N VAL A 594 -1.23 -23.26 1.85
CA VAL A 594 -0.50 -24.35 2.47
C VAL A 594 -1.07 -25.71 2.09
N MET A 595 -0.26 -26.75 2.26
CA MET A 595 -0.69 -28.14 2.14
C MET A 595 -1.70 -28.48 3.23
N ARG A 596 -2.80 -29.14 2.82
CA ARG A 596 -3.82 -29.69 3.72
C ARG A 596 -3.64 -31.18 3.95
N ARG A 597 -3.19 -31.92 2.94
CA ARG A 597 -3.06 -33.38 3.02
C ARG A 597 -1.98 -33.78 4.02
N GLY A 598 -2.34 -34.64 4.96
CA GLY A 598 -1.42 -35.17 5.95
C GLY A 598 -1.03 -34.18 7.06
N THR A 599 -1.62 -32.98 7.10
CA THR A 599 -1.35 -31.92 8.08
C THR A 599 -2.64 -31.38 8.70
N LEU A 600 -2.54 -30.74 9.87
CA LEU A 600 -3.61 -30.05 10.58
C LEU A 600 -3.29 -28.57 10.82
N VAL A 601 -2.12 -28.09 10.39
CA VAL A 601 -1.63 -26.72 10.63
C VAL A 601 -2.65 -25.67 10.20
N SER A 602 -3.33 -25.85 9.06
CA SER A 602 -4.33 -24.89 8.59
C SER A 602 -5.55 -24.80 9.50
N ALA A 603 -5.98 -25.93 10.08
CA ALA A 603 -7.11 -25.97 10.99
C ALA A 603 -6.71 -25.40 12.36
N ARG A 604 -5.50 -25.72 12.83
CA ARG A 604 -4.92 -25.20 14.08
C ARG A 604 -4.70 -23.68 14.01
N ALA A 605 -4.11 -23.19 12.92
CA ALA A 605 -3.89 -21.76 12.69
C ALA A 605 -5.21 -20.97 12.60
N LYS A 606 -6.22 -21.51 11.91
CA LYS A 606 -7.57 -20.91 11.89
C LYS A 606 -8.15 -20.83 13.29
N ARG A 607 -8.02 -21.89 14.08
CA ARG A 607 -8.50 -21.91 15.46
C ARG A 607 -7.81 -20.87 16.34
N LEU A 608 -6.49 -20.67 16.19
CA LEU A 608 -5.76 -19.60 16.88
C LEU A 608 -6.27 -18.22 16.47
N ARG A 609 -6.53 -17.98 15.18
CA ARG A 609 -7.14 -16.74 14.70
C ARG A 609 -8.53 -16.52 15.28
N ASP A 610 -9.39 -17.54 15.27
CA ASP A 610 -10.76 -17.41 15.78
C ASP A 610 -10.77 -17.02 17.28
N VAL A 611 -9.80 -17.50 18.06
CA VAL A 611 -9.61 -17.07 19.46
C VAL A 611 -9.06 -15.63 19.52
N PHE A 612 -8.04 -15.31 18.72
CA PHE A 612 -7.45 -13.96 18.67
C PHE A 612 -8.44 -12.86 18.22
N GLU A 613 -9.36 -13.16 17.30
CA GLU A 613 -10.38 -12.22 16.85
C GLU A 613 -11.46 -11.99 17.92
N ARG A 614 -11.70 -13.00 18.77
CA ARG A 614 -12.76 -12.97 19.78
C ARG A 614 -12.33 -12.36 21.12
N PHE A 615 -11.07 -12.51 21.50
CA PHE A 615 -10.55 -12.10 22.80
C PHE A 615 -9.38 -11.13 22.67
N SER A 616 -9.30 -10.13 23.55
CA SER A 616 -8.24 -9.10 23.50
C SER A 616 -6.95 -9.54 24.18
N SER A 617 -7.01 -10.56 25.04
CA SER A 617 -5.87 -11.16 25.72
C SER A 617 -6.11 -12.65 25.97
N TRP A 618 -5.03 -13.40 26.23
CA TRP A 618 -5.13 -14.82 26.61
C TRP A 618 -5.90 -15.01 27.93
N ASP A 619 -5.76 -14.07 28.88
CA ASP A 619 -6.41 -14.14 30.20
C ASP A 619 -7.94 -14.00 30.14
N GLU A 620 -8.48 -13.45 29.04
CA GLU A 620 -9.93 -13.34 28.79
C GLU A 620 -10.54 -14.63 28.23
N VAL A 621 -9.71 -15.57 27.75
CA VAL A 621 -10.16 -16.83 27.16
C VAL A 621 -10.66 -17.76 28.28
N ASP A 622 -11.82 -18.37 28.09
CA ASP A 622 -12.37 -19.31 29.09
C ASP A 622 -11.47 -20.54 29.27
N GLU A 623 -11.40 -21.07 30.50
CA GLU A 623 -10.48 -22.17 30.88
C GLU A 623 -10.61 -23.41 29.97
N LEU A 624 -11.83 -23.72 29.52
CA LEU A 624 -12.08 -24.86 28.62
C LEU A 624 -11.43 -24.61 27.26
N THR A 625 -11.59 -23.41 26.70
CA THR A 625 -10.95 -23.03 25.44
C THR A 625 -9.44 -22.96 25.58
N GLN A 626 -8.91 -22.42 26.69
CA GLN A 626 -7.47 -22.40 26.96
C GLN A 626 -6.87 -23.81 26.95
N ASP A 627 -7.43 -24.75 27.73
CA ASP A 627 -6.97 -26.15 27.79
C ASP A 627 -7.01 -26.82 26.41
N GLN A 628 -8.04 -26.54 25.62
CA GLN A 628 -8.14 -27.08 24.26
C GLN A 628 -7.07 -26.54 23.31
N ILE A 629 -6.73 -25.24 23.39
CA ILE A 629 -5.69 -24.63 22.57
C ILE A 629 -4.32 -25.16 22.97
N GLU A 630 -3.99 -25.16 24.27
CA GLU A 630 -2.70 -25.66 24.77
C GLU A 630 -2.48 -27.12 24.37
N ARG A 631 -3.47 -28.00 24.59
CA ARG A 631 -3.29 -29.43 24.33
C ARG A 631 -3.41 -29.84 22.86
N ARG A 632 -4.34 -29.23 22.11
CA ARG A 632 -4.69 -29.71 20.75
C ARG A 632 -4.12 -28.86 19.63
N VAL A 633 -3.62 -27.66 19.94
CA VAL A 633 -3.05 -26.74 18.96
C VAL A 633 -1.57 -26.52 19.24
N LEU A 634 -1.23 -25.94 20.40
CA LEU A 634 0.16 -25.58 20.73
C LEU A 634 1.01 -26.81 21.09
N GLY A 635 0.41 -27.81 21.72
CA GLY A 635 1.12 -28.99 22.25
C GLY A 635 1.89 -28.71 23.55
N GLU A 636 1.76 -27.50 24.09
CA GLU A 636 2.42 -27.01 25.30
C GLU A 636 1.54 -25.95 25.98
N THR A 637 1.89 -25.55 27.20
CA THR A 637 1.19 -24.45 27.87
C THR A 637 1.49 -23.13 27.17
N PHE A 638 0.58 -22.16 27.30
CA PHE A 638 0.75 -20.83 26.73
C PHE A 638 2.00 -20.13 27.27
N ASP A 639 2.32 -20.33 28.56
CA ASP A 639 3.54 -19.79 29.17
C ASP A 639 4.81 -20.39 28.57
N SER A 640 4.84 -21.70 28.30
CA SER A 640 5.96 -22.36 27.62
C SER A 640 6.08 -21.86 26.18
N ALA A 641 4.96 -21.73 25.46
CA ALA A 641 4.94 -21.18 24.11
C ALA A 641 5.43 -19.72 24.07
N ARG A 642 5.08 -18.93 25.09
CA ARG A 642 5.59 -17.56 25.27
C ARG A 642 7.10 -17.55 25.48
N GLN A 643 7.63 -18.41 26.35
CA GLN A 643 9.08 -18.52 26.56
C GLN A 643 9.82 -18.90 25.27
N ARG A 644 9.24 -19.79 24.47
CA ARG A 644 9.78 -20.16 23.15
C ARG A 644 9.77 -18.96 22.19
N ALA A 645 8.68 -18.17 22.15
CA ALA A 645 8.62 -16.95 21.35
C ALA A 645 9.69 -15.92 21.75
N VAL A 646 9.96 -15.78 23.05
CA VAL A 646 11.03 -14.91 23.55
C VAL A 646 12.41 -15.42 23.13
N HIS A 647 12.66 -16.73 23.26
CA HIS A 647 13.93 -17.34 22.85
C HIS A 647 14.18 -17.21 21.35
N ALA A 648 13.12 -17.30 20.53
CA ALA A 648 13.18 -17.11 19.08
C ALA A 648 13.30 -15.63 18.65
N HIS A 649 13.39 -14.70 19.60
CA HIS A 649 13.39 -13.25 19.34
C HIS A 649 12.15 -12.73 18.58
N LEU A 650 11.04 -13.46 18.66
CA LEU A 650 9.74 -13.08 18.06
C LEU A 650 8.87 -12.28 19.03
N LEU A 651 9.25 -12.26 20.31
CA LEU A 651 8.58 -11.52 21.38
C LEU A 651 9.63 -10.94 22.34
N PRO A 652 9.59 -9.63 22.66
CA PRO A 652 10.45 -9.08 23.70
C PRO A 652 10.22 -9.77 25.06
N PRO A 653 11.27 -10.06 25.85
CA PRO A 653 11.12 -10.73 27.15
C PRO A 653 10.19 -9.97 28.12
N ASP A 654 10.19 -8.65 28.02
CA ASP A 654 9.47 -7.69 28.85
C ASP A 654 8.21 -7.13 28.18
N GLU A 655 7.74 -7.74 27.09
CA GLU A 655 6.50 -7.32 26.43
C GLU A 655 5.30 -7.42 27.39
N ALA A 656 4.61 -6.29 27.53
CA ALA A 656 3.54 -6.08 28.49
C ALA A 656 2.17 -5.95 27.82
N ASP A 657 2.10 -5.70 26.50
CA ASP A 657 0.86 -5.71 25.75
C ASP A 657 0.35 -7.17 25.59
N PRO A 658 -0.77 -7.55 26.24
CA PRO A 658 -1.28 -8.91 26.18
C PRO A 658 -1.63 -9.37 24.77
N ARG A 659 -2.00 -8.43 23.89
CA ARG A 659 -2.33 -8.73 22.49
C ARG A 659 -1.05 -9.02 21.70
N ALA A 660 0.01 -8.26 21.94
CA ALA A 660 1.32 -8.51 21.34
C ALA A 660 1.92 -9.84 21.79
N VAL A 661 1.77 -10.21 23.07
CA VAL A 661 2.17 -11.52 23.59
C VAL A 661 1.44 -12.65 22.87
N PHE A 662 0.13 -12.52 22.68
CA PHE A 662 -0.66 -13.53 21.98
C PHE A 662 -0.20 -13.69 20.51
N VAL A 663 0.01 -12.59 19.80
CA VAL A 663 0.57 -12.63 18.43
C VAL A 663 1.95 -13.28 18.41
N GLY A 664 2.84 -12.92 19.34
CA GLY A 664 4.18 -13.51 19.43
C GLY A 664 4.16 -15.03 19.62
N VAL A 665 3.24 -15.53 20.46
CA VAL A 665 3.03 -16.98 20.65
C VAL A 665 2.55 -17.66 19.36
N ILE A 666 1.57 -17.08 18.67
CA ILE A 666 1.02 -17.64 17.43
C ILE A 666 2.11 -17.67 16.34
N ARG A 667 2.86 -16.58 16.17
CA ARG A 667 3.96 -16.49 15.21
C ARG A 667 5.02 -17.54 15.49
N SER A 668 5.46 -17.63 16.74
CA SER A 668 6.42 -18.64 17.19
C SER A 668 5.93 -20.07 16.92
N TYR A 669 4.65 -20.37 17.16
CA TYR A 669 4.08 -21.69 16.84
C TYR A 669 4.13 -21.99 15.33
N LEU A 670 3.73 -21.04 14.47
CA LEU A 670 3.74 -21.23 13.02
C LEU A 670 5.17 -21.35 12.46
N ASP A 671 6.13 -20.59 13.01
CA ASP A 671 7.54 -20.71 12.63
C ASP A 671 8.10 -22.09 13.02
N HIS A 672 7.76 -22.58 14.21
CA HIS A 672 8.12 -23.94 14.64
C HIS A 672 7.52 -25.03 13.73
N CYS A 673 6.26 -24.86 13.31
CA CYS A 673 5.61 -25.74 12.34
C CYS A 673 6.36 -25.79 10.99
N ALA A 674 6.91 -24.67 10.54
CA ALA A 674 7.75 -24.62 9.35
C ALA A 674 9.14 -25.24 9.58
N GLU A 675 9.72 -25.14 10.78
CA GLU A 675 10.98 -25.81 11.16
C GLU A 675 10.83 -27.32 11.13
N ALA A 676 9.75 -27.84 11.71
CA ALA A 676 9.45 -29.27 11.72
C ALA A 676 9.33 -29.83 10.30
N ALA A 677 8.66 -29.09 9.39
CA ALA A 677 8.54 -29.48 7.99
C ALA A 677 9.90 -29.51 7.26
N LEU A 678 10.75 -28.50 7.47
CA LEU A 678 12.09 -28.45 6.90
C LEU A 678 13.02 -29.54 7.44
N ALA A 679 12.90 -29.87 8.73
CA ALA A 679 13.64 -30.96 9.35
C ALA A 679 13.14 -32.34 8.89
N GLY A 680 11.89 -32.44 8.43
CA GLY A 680 11.27 -33.70 8.07
C GLY A 680 11.03 -34.61 9.27
N ASP A 681 10.79 -34.03 10.45
CA ASP A 681 10.51 -34.75 11.69
C ASP A 681 9.13 -35.45 11.65
N PRO A 682 9.08 -36.80 11.55
CA PRO A 682 7.82 -37.51 11.40
C PRO A 682 6.88 -37.39 12.62
N GLU A 683 7.41 -37.11 13.81
CA GLU A 683 6.60 -36.95 15.03
C GLU A 683 5.71 -35.71 14.97
N HIS A 684 6.15 -34.69 14.22
CA HIS A 684 5.46 -33.41 14.07
C HIS A 684 4.78 -33.24 12.70
N GLN A 685 4.61 -34.32 11.92
CA GLN A 685 4.01 -34.24 10.56
C GLN A 685 2.65 -33.54 10.55
N VAL A 686 1.82 -33.78 11.56
CA VAL A 686 0.50 -33.15 11.66
C VAL A 686 0.57 -31.63 11.81
N ASP A 687 1.71 -31.08 12.21
CA ASP A 687 1.95 -29.65 12.35
C ASP A 687 2.74 -29.04 11.19
N TYR A 688 3.11 -29.83 10.18
CA TYR A 688 3.91 -29.30 9.07
C TYR A 688 3.24 -28.13 8.37
N LEU A 689 3.94 -26.99 8.38
CA LEU A 689 3.62 -25.84 7.56
C LEU A 689 4.40 -25.95 6.26
N VAL A 690 3.71 -26.41 5.21
CA VAL A 690 4.28 -26.54 3.86
C VAL A 690 3.59 -25.56 2.92
N PRO A 691 4.22 -24.42 2.58
CA PRO A 691 3.71 -23.48 1.60
C PRO A 691 3.53 -24.16 0.24
N THR A 692 2.32 -24.34 -0.28
CA THR A 692 2.13 -24.95 -1.61
C THR A 692 0.77 -24.62 -2.22
N GLY A 693 0.75 -24.41 -3.54
CA GLY A 693 -0.46 -24.17 -4.33
C GLY A 693 -0.94 -25.41 -5.11
N PRO A 694 -2.07 -25.30 -5.84
CA PRO A 694 -2.70 -26.43 -6.53
C PRO A 694 -1.86 -26.89 -7.74
N ALA A 695 -0.89 -26.08 -8.18
CA ALA A 695 0.06 -26.41 -9.22
C ALA A 695 0.84 -27.70 -8.92
N MET A 696 1.12 -28.01 -7.65
CA MET A 696 1.76 -29.28 -7.27
C MET A 696 0.89 -30.49 -7.66
N GLY A 697 -0.41 -30.44 -7.34
CA GLY A 697 -1.34 -31.51 -7.70
C GLY A 697 -1.55 -31.64 -9.21
N ALA A 698 -1.61 -30.51 -9.93
CA ALA A 698 -1.67 -30.50 -11.39
C ALA A 698 -0.40 -31.14 -12.01
N PHE A 699 0.77 -30.82 -11.45
CA PHE A 699 2.04 -31.41 -11.87
C PHE A 699 2.08 -32.91 -11.59
N ASN A 700 1.67 -33.37 -10.41
CA ASN A 700 1.62 -34.79 -10.08
C ASN A 700 0.70 -35.56 -11.03
N SER A 701 -0.45 -34.97 -11.41
CA SER A 701 -1.37 -35.53 -12.39
C SER A 701 -0.71 -35.70 -13.76
N TRP A 702 0.03 -34.68 -14.22
CA TRP A 702 0.76 -34.74 -15.49
C TRP A 702 1.96 -35.70 -15.46
N ALA A 703 2.67 -35.75 -14.34
CA ALA A 703 3.82 -36.63 -14.12
C ALA A 703 3.44 -38.12 -13.99
N ALA A 704 2.16 -38.42 -13.72
CA ALA A 704 1.68 -39.77 -13.52
C ALA A 704 1.97 -40.67 -14.74
N GLY A 705 2.60 -41.83 -14.50
CA GLY A 705 2.97 -42.76 -15.57
C GLY A 705 4.24 -42.38 -16.34
N THR A 706 4.96 -41.34 -15.92
CA THR A 706 6.31 -40.98 -16.40
C THR A 706 7.35 -41.21 -15.31
N ASP A 707 8.64 -41.06 -15.64
CA ASP A 707 9.72 -41.10 -14.65
C ASP A 707 9.59 -40.02 -13.57
N PHE A 708 8.92 -38.89 -13.88
CA PHE A 708 8.66 -37.82 -12.90
C PHE A 708 7.66 -38.21 -11.82
N ALA A 709 7.01 -39.37 -11.91
CA ALA A 709 6.19 -39.89 -10.81
C ALA A 709 7.01 -40.05 -9.52
N ASP A 710 8.28 -40.48 -9.63
CA ASP A 710 9.24 -40.46 -8.52
C ASP A 710 9.89 -39.07 -8.43
N TRP A 711 9.73 -38.41 -7.28
CA TRP A 711 10.29 -37.07 -7.10
C TRP A 711 11.82 -37.04 -7.20
N ARG A 712 12.48 -38.18 -6.99
CA ARG A 712 13.95 -38.30 -7.13
C ARG A 712 14.42 -38.06 -8.56
N GLN A 713 13.52 -38.15 -9.54
CA GLN A 713 13.79 -37.86 -10.96
C GLN A 713 13.37 -36.42 -11.36
N ARG A 714 12.75 -35.65 -10.46
CA ARG A 714 12.24 -34.30 -10.74
C ARG A 714 13.35 -33.26 -10.59
N HIS A 715 14.32 -33.25 -11.48
CA HIS A 715 15.35 -32.20 -11.47
C HIS A 715 14.76 -30.87 -11.92
N VAL A 716 15.00 -29.79 -11.17
CA VAL A 716 14.41 -28.45 -11.40
C VAL A 716 14.50 -28.01 -12.87
N GLY A 717 15.67 -28.19 -13.49
CA GLY A 717 15.90 -27.84 -14.89
C GLY A 717 15.08 -28.67 -15.87
N ILE A 718 15.04 -29.97 -15.63
CA ILE A 718 14.39 -30.94 -16.51
C ILE A 718 12.87 -30.76 -16.48
N ILE A 719 12.26 -30.63 -15.29
CA ILE A 719 10.80 -30.53 -15.19
C ILE A 719 10.28 -29.22 -15.81
N ASN A 720 10.96 -28.08 -15.59
CA ASN A 720 10.54 -26.79 -16.13
C ASN A 720 10.69 -26.74 -17.65
N ARG A 721 11.79 -27.29 -18.18
CA ARG A 721 12.01 -27.44 -19.62
C ARG A 721 10.96 -28.33 -20.26
N SER A 722 10.70 -29.51 -19.67
CA SER A 722 9.73 -30.47 -20.20
C SER A 722 8.31 -29.90 -20.25
N LEU A 723 7.90 -29.16 -19.21
CA LEU A 723 6.61 -28.46 -19.20
C LEU A 723 6.53 -27.41 -20.31
N TYR A 724 7.59 -26.61 -20.50
CA TYR A 724 7.63 -25.57 -21.52
C TYR A 724 7.64 -26.15 -22.94
N GLU A 725 8.46 -27.15 -23.22
CA GLU A 725 8.52 -27.81 -24.54
C GLU A 725 7.19 -28.49 -24.88
N ALA A 726 6.58 -29.19 -23.92
CA ALA A 726 5.26 -29.78 -24.10
C ALA A 726 4.18 -28.71 -24.35
N ALA A 727 4.26 -27.55 -23.69
CA ALA A 727 3.35 -26.43 -23.94
C ALA A 727 3.53 -25.86 -25.37
N GLN A 728 4.76 -25.72 -25.85
CA GLN A 728 5.04 -25.29 -27.23
C GLN A 728 4.48 -26.29 -28.25
N GLU A 729 4.58 -27.59 -27.99
CA GLU A 729 3.96 -28.60 -28.84
C GLU A 729 2.42 -28.48 -28.88
N LEU A 730 1.79 -28.18 -27.75
CA LEU A 730 0.34 -27.95 -27.69
C LEU A 730 -0.05 -26.73 -28.53
N LEU A 731 0.70 -25.63 -28.44
CA LEU A 731 0.47 -24.42 -29.23
C LEU A 731 0.65 -24.69 -30.73
N ALA A 732 1.68 -25.46 -31.11
CA ALA A 732 1.93 -25.82 -32.50
C ALA A 732 0.82 -26.70 -33.12
N LYS A 733 0.11 -27.48 -32.30
CA LYS A 733 -1.01 -28.34 -32.72
C LYS A 733 -2.34 -27.58 -32.88
N GLY A 734 -2.39 -26.28 -32.54
CA GLY A 734 -3.57 -25.43 -32.73
C GLY A 734 -4.63 -25.60 -31.64
N ALA A 735 -4.24 -25.36 -30.38
CA ALA A 735 -5.17 -25.21 -29.26
C ALA A 735 -6.19 -24.08 -29.48
#